data_AF-A0AAD8V9A8-F1
#
_entry.id   AF-A0AAD8V9A8-F1
#
_cell.length_a   1.000
_cell.length_b   1.000
_cell.length_c   1.000
_cell.angle_alpha   90.00
_cell.angle_beta   90.00
_cell.angle_gamma   90.00
#
_symmetry.space_group_name_H-M   'P 1'
#
loop_
_entity.id
_entity.type
_entity.pdbx_description
1 polymer ?
#
loop_
_entity_poly.entity_id
_entity_poly.type
_entity_poly.pdbx_seq_one_letter_code
_entity_poly.pdbx_strand_id
1 'polypeptide(L)'
;MIHTAADSFNLPGSSHPDDHISSDGEAFPPQRVDWEAMRAGPNMEEYLRNAPIPEYSDEEGISMPLDDLGEISATDTSVEDGENGDHAGDHHEEPEFDALAAGLKEISNLGKFTVSSHKQGNGVEQLRNDSLKTYWHFDYQYQQSSLLTGDRSDGPQPHKLTIYFIKRVGIRDIRFFVDYNEDESYTPTKIIFKSGTSENNLVQFATMEMSQPSGWQHVPIVGAGGGPDGNTLVSYVFQMQILENHQNGKDTHLRSIKIYAADTDAPNVELGSTHHPLPPILEQGRTPPFTRLLFLLNPGSGEDPFEAQLQIINLEDAPPYEALSYTWGKPTDEARDYIWLQGYPLPVKPNLEDALRSLRLPTQVRRLWIDALCIDQSNLDERSRQVQYMRLVYKHAARVIVWLGLKTSGTQEAFLAAERLARIREYTHPGPNAAQLDTGASQQLMSSMADDLPETCMIHLNEVFERPYFNRCWCVQEVVASTWAIAKIEDLEMSFLDLIASLVILARWKGEISIHRPYELWNLILMRRQATMTQGRPKVEGSIGSFLGLLERTRTLQATDDRDKVFSLLCICDEGLNPVLALTGVFDNNDSWRIRLIRRGFTRINNFVNGLAPNLNFGRPRALRPDYKRETVLVYCDLTRFLMRKQPRILDVLDHVQHNEDPDLGEYPSWVPKWFDQRTCFVFKGAYLAGFCDGHFRYFAELHDIPVRDDPVQPRVLSLDGYHVDVVQKTSETFDFGWGSRATASAILDAWDQLFGVSIAPRCGQNYRDGSLLDVAFCKAVLAGVLGSIIGHSHLLTQKHGGLNPLFDDRTRRPPEELDEEVRDLAETFLTQVAEFGLPLTADGFGHPGREEKLQTFGAGARTYSNNRRVFVTRGGRVGIGSKMMQPGDDVVVLFGGRMPFIARPRGLPRGQHWHLVGSCYVVDDELMWGKITEKVRSNRGGPPRVIFEFH
;
A
#
# COMPACT_ATOMS: atom_id res chain seq x y z
N MET A 1 -26.74 -39.04 -28.08
CA MET A 1 -28.15 -39.41 -28.22
C MET A 1 -28.86 -39.05 -26.93
N ILE A 2 -29.75 -38.06 -27.00
CA ILE A 2 -31.12 -38.02 -26.44
C ILE A 2 -31.37 -38.41 -24.95
N HIS A 3 -31.99 -37.43 -24.25
CA HIS A 3 -33.00 -37.50 -23.16
C HIS A 3 -32.63 -37.52 -21.65
N THR A 4 -33.03 -36.40 -20.99
CA THR A 4 -33.86 -36.24 -19.77
C THR A 4 -33.47 -36.87 -18.43
N ALA A 5 -33.50 -36.06 -17.36
CA ALA A 5 -34.55 -36.15 -16.33
C ALA A 5 -34.58 -34.89 -15.46
N ALA A 6 -35.78 -34.33 -15.32
CA ALA A 6 -36.16 -33.28 -14.39
C ALA A 6 -36.65 -33.91 -13.06
N ASP A 7 -37.10 -33.03 -12.15
CA ASP A 7 -37.78 -33.24 -10.87
C ASP A 7 -36.84 -33.24 -9.64
N SER A 8 -37.14 -32.58 -8.51
CA SER A 8 -38.18 -31.63 -8.10
C SER A 8 -37.86 -31.27 -6.63
N PHE A 9 -37.99 -30.02 -6.19
CA PHE A 9 -38.29 -29.73 -4.78
C PHE A 9 -39.06 -28.40 -4.67
N ASN A 10 -40.27 -28.52 -4.13
CA ASN A 10 -41.27 -27.48 -3.95
C ASN A 10 -40.91 -26.50 -2.82
N LEU A 11 -41.13 -25.21 -3.07
CA LEU A 11 -41.20 -24.14 -2.07
C LEU A 11 -42.64 -24.05 -1.50
N PRO A 12 -42.84 -23.76 -0.20
CA PRO A 12 -44.14 -23.32 0.30
C PRO A 12 -44.28 -21.80 0.14
N GLY A 13 -45.40 -21.37 -0.44
CA GLY A 13 -45.79 -19.97 -0.53
C GLY A 13 -46.53 -19.46 0.71
N SER A 14 -46.43 -18.15 0.95
CA SER A 14 -47.34 -17.34 1.77
C SER A 14 -47.31 -15.91 1.20
N SER A 15 -48.31 -15.53 0.41
CA SER A 15 -49.43 -14.65 0.77
C SER A 15 -49.04 -13.18 1.01
N HIS A 16 -49.31 -12.35 0.00
CA HIS A 16 -49.37 -10.90 0.07
C HIS A 16 -50.41 -10.41 1.09
N PRO A 17 -50.15 -9.28 1.74
CA PRO A 17 -51.14 -8.22 1.84
C PRO A 17 -50.62 -6.89 1.32
N ASP A 18 -51.49 -6.19 0.60
CA ASP A 18 -51.38 -4.77 0.25
C ASP A 18 -51.32 -3.90 1.52
N ASP A 19 -50.39 -2.95 1.58
CA ASP A 19 -50.55 -1.74 2.39
C ASP A 19 -49.77 -0.58 1.76
N HIS A 20 -50.52 0.46 1.39
CA HIS A 20 -50.04 1.76 0.96
C HIS A 20 -49.54 2.57 2.16
N ILE A 21 -48.24 2.84 2.25
CA ILE A 21 -47.69 3.91 3.10
C ILE A 21 -46.57 4.62 2.33
N SER A 22 -46.77 5.92 2.10
CA SER A 22 -45.80 6.87 1.57
C SER A 22 -44.68 7.16 2.58
N SER A 23 -43.42 7.03 2.17
CA SER A 23 -42.28 7.60 2.89
C SER A 23 -41.29 8.20 1.91
N ASP A 24 -41.36 9.52 1.74
CA ASP A 24 -40.32 10.31 1.11
C ASP A 24 -39.09 10.33 2.02
N GLY A 25 -37.99 9.81 1.49
CA GLY A 25 -36.68 9.74 2.11
C GLY A 25 -35.70 9.36 1.02
N GLU A 26 -35.44 10.30 0.10
CA GLU A 26 -34.50 10.12 -1.00
C GLU A 26 -33.07 9.92 -0.47
N ALA A 27 -32.69 8.65 -0.31
CA ALA A 27 -31.30 8.25 -0.46
C ALA A 27 -31.04 8.20 -1.98
N PHE A 28 -30.16 9.07 -2.48
CA PHE A 28 -29.69 9.00 -3.87
C PHE A 28 -29.20 7.57 -4.18
N PRO A 29 -29.83 6.84 -5.11
CA PRO A 29 -29.30 5.56 -5.54
C PRO A 29 -27.96 5.79 -6.25
N PRO A 30 -26.98 4.87 -6.11
CA PRO A 30 -25.75 4.95 -6.91
C PRO A 30 -26.17 4.93 -8.38
N GLN A 31 -25.82 5.99 -9.12
CA GLN A 31 -26.01 6.02 -10.57
C GLN A 31 -25.29 4.80 -11.15
N ARG A 32 -26.08 3.79 -11.52
CA ARG A 32 -25.63 2.67 -12.31
C ARG A 32 -25.33 3.27 -13.69
N VAL A 33 -24.06 3.61 -13.91
CA VAL A 33 -23.59 4.00 -15.25
C VAL A 33 -23.91 2.83 -16.17
N ASP A 34 -24.76 3.08 -17.16
CA ASP A 34 -25.10 2.09 -18.17
C ASP A 34 -23.90 1.93 -19.13
N TRP A 35 -23.10 0.91 -18.86
CA TRP A 35 -21.90 0.58 -19.62
C TRP A 35 -22.18 0.01 -21.01
N GLU A 36 -23.44 -0.28 -21.37
CA GLU A 36 -23.80 -0.58 -22.75
C GLU A 36 -24.01 0.70 -23.57
N ALA A 37 -24.54 1.76 -22.94
CA ALA A 37 -24.69 3.06 -23.59
C ALA A 37 -23.34 3.72 -23.93
N MET A 38 -22.28 3.49 -23.13
CA MET A 38 -20.92 3.96 -23.43
C MET A 38 -20.16 3.13 -24.48
N ARG A 39 -20.70 1.98 -24.93
CA ARG A 39 -20.08 1.17 -26.00
C ARG A 39 -20.43 1.64 -27.42
N ALA A 40 -21.44 2.50 -27.57
CA ALA A 40 -21.82 3.08 -28.86
C ALA A 40 -21.28 4.51 -28.97
N GLY A 41 -20.77 4.88 -30.15
CA GLY A 41 -20.06 6.14 -30.41
C GLY A 41 -20.92 7.42 -30.37
N PRO A 42 -20.47 8.47 -31.08
CA PRO A 42 -20.36 9.85 -30.60
C PRO A 42 -21.72 10.56 -30.50
N ASN A 43 -22.15 10.92 -29.28
CA ASN A 43 -23.22 11.92 -29.11
C ASN A 43 -23.20 12.58 -27.71
N MET A 44 -22.00 12.91 -27.22
CA MET A 44 -21.81 13.57 -25.91
C MET A 44 -22.42 14.99 -25.86
N GLU A 45 -22.49 15.70 -26.98
CA GLU A 45 -23.03 17.07 -27.03
C GLU A 45 -24.56 17.17 -26.88
N GLU A 46 -25.30 16.10 -27.17
CA GLU A 46 -26.75 16.06 -27.05
C GLU A 46 -27.19 15.74 -25.61
N TYR A 47 -26.36 14.98 -24.87
CA TYR A 47 -26.57 14.69 -23.45
C TYR A 47 -26.32 15.93 -22.57
N LEU A 48 -25.30 16.73 -22.89
CA LEU A 48 -24.97 17.95 -22.14
C LEU A 48 -25.97 19.09 -22.35
N ARG A 49 -26.68 19.12 -23.49
CA ARG A 49 -27.70 20.15 -23.78
C ARG A 49 -29.02 19.95 -23.05
N ASN A 50 -29.32 18.72 -22.62
CA ASN A 50 -30.64 18.35 -22.07
C ASN A 50 -30.62 18.00 -20.58
N ALA A 51 -29.50 18.23 -19.87
CA ALA A 51 -29.44 18.04 -18.42
C ALA A 51 -30.11 19.23 -17.70
N PRO A 52 -31.09 18.99 -16.80
CA PRO A 52 -31.80 20.06 -16.11
C PRO A 52 -30.89 20.79 -15.11
N ILE A 53 -30.96 22.12 -15.12
CA ILE A 53 -30.28 23.02 -14.17
C ILE A 53 -31.04 22.95 -12.82
N PRO A 54 -30.40 22.58 -11.70
CA PRO A 54 -31.07 22.59 -10.39
C PRO A 54 -31.29 24.02 -9.90
N GLU A 55 -32.55 24.40 -9.69
CA GLU A 55 -32.95 25.61 -8.96
C GLU A 55 -32.58 25.46 -7.47
N TYR A 56 -31.80 26.41 -6.95
CA TYR A 56 -31.56 26.53 -5.51
C TYR A 56 -32.70 27.35 -4.89
N SER A 57 -33.45 26.74 -3.97
CA SER A 57 -34.42 27.43 -3.13
C SER A 57 -33.74 27.99 -1.89
N ASP A 58 -33.86 29.31 -1.72
CA ASP A 58 -33.54 30.05 -0.50
C ASP A 58 -34.48 29.71 0.67
N GLU A 59 -34.01 30.09 1.87
CA GLU A 59 -34.69 30.20 3.18
C GLU A 59 -34.44 29.07 4.20
N GLU A 60 -33.63 29.38 5.22
CA GLU A 60 -34.15 29.78 6.54
C GLU A 60 -33.05 30.50 7.36
N GLY A 61 -33.32 31.76 7.69
CA GLY A 61 -32.44 32.61 8.48
C GLY A 61 -32.61 32.42 9.99
N ILE A 62 -31.50 32.42 10.72
CA ILE A 62 -31.49 32.69 12.17
C ILE A 62 -30.42 33.75 12.44
N SER A 63 -30.90 34.94 12.81
CA SER A 63 -30.14 36.14 13.16
C SER A 63 -29.52 36.04 14.55
N MET A 64 -28.26 36.48 14.70
CA MET A 64 -27.73 37.00 15.96
C MET A 64 -26.73 38.15 15.67
N PRO A 65 -26.68 39.17 16.54
CA PRO A 65 -26.24 40.52 16.17
C PRO A 65 -24.72 40.71 16.30
N LEU A 66 -24.14 41.38 15.31
CA LEU A 66 -22.79 41.92 15.32
C LEU A 66 -22.91 43.44 15.26
N ASP A 67 -22.84 44.08 16.42
CA ASP A 67 -22.47 45.49 16.49
C ASP A 67 -20.94 45.58 16.60
N ASP A 68 -20.41 46.60 15.94
CA ASP A 68 -19.12 47.24 16.16
C ASP A 68 -17.92 46.77 15.33
N LEU A 69 -17.94 47.06 14.02
CA LEU A 69 -16.73 47.40 13.27
C LEU A 69 -17.01 48.55 12.31
N GLY A 70 -16.38 49.69 12.61
CA GLY A 70 -16.49 50.94 11.87
C GLY A 70 -15.88 50.93 10.47
N GLU A 71 -16.49 51.77 9.65
CA GLU A 71 -16.22 52.15 8.27
C GLU A 71 -14.74 52.43 7.96
N ILE A 72 -14.27 51.93 6.80
CA ILE A 72 -13.41 52.73 5.91
C ILE A 72 -13.90 52.55 4.46
N SER A 73 -14.10 53.71 3.85
CA SER A 73 -14.73 54.02 2.56
C SER A 73 -14.04 53.42 1.34
N ALA A 74 -14.88 53.06 0.37
CA ALA A 74 -14.53 52.91 -1.04
C ALA A 74 -14.60 54.28 -1.75
N THR A 75 -13.68 54.46 -2.70
CA THR A 75 -13.71 55.35 -3.86
C THR A 75 -12.83 54.66 -4.90
N ASP A 76 -13.06 54.62 -6.19
CA ASP A 76 -14.16 54.95 -7.10
C ASP A 76 -13.66 54.46 -8.49
N THR A 77 -14.47 54.60 -9.54
CA THR A 77 -14.14 54.46 -10.99
C THR A 77 -13.86 53.04 -11.51
N SER A 78 -14.43 52.52 -12.59
CA SER A 78 -15.57 52.80 -13.49
C SER A 78 -15.30 51.92 -14.72
N VAL A 79 -16.32 51.24 -15.20
CA VAL A 79 -16.33 50.40 -16.41
C VAL A 79 -16.35 51.31 -17.66
N GLU A 80 -15.58 50.97 -18.69
CA GLU A 80 -15.82 51.41 -20.06
C GLU A 80 -15.96 50.19 -20.98
N ASP A 81 -17.13 50.08 -21.61
CA ASP A 81 -17.41 49.27 -22.79
C ASP A 81 -16.97 50.01 -24.06
N GLY A 82 -16.48 49.28 -25.07
CA GLY A 82 -16.11 49.86 -26.37
C GLY A 82 -15.79 48.83 -27.47
N GLU A 83 -16.86 48.40 -28.14
CA GLU A 83 -17.04 48.16 -29.60
C GLU A 83 -16.03 47.37 -30.46
N ASN A 84 -16.57 46.30 -31.07
CA ASN A 84 -16.44 45.78 -32.45
C ASN A 84 -15.24 46.16 -33.36
N GLY A 85 -14.57 45.13 -33.90
CA GLY A 85 -13.77 45.24 -35.12
C GLY A 85 -13.08 43.94 -35.58
N ASP A 86 -13.60 43.39 -36.69
CA ASP A 86 -12.93 42.66 -37.78
C ASP A 86 -12.41 41.21 -37.65
N HIS A 87 -12.93 40.39 -38.58
CA HIS A 87 -12.45 39.08 -39.00
C HIS A 87 -11.06 39.16 -39.65
N ALA A 88 -10.10 38.40 -39.11
CA ALA A 88 -8.93 37.92 -39.84
C ALA A 88 -8.71 36.44 -39.51
N GLY A 89 -8.62 35.60 -40.54
CA GLY A 89 -8.39 34.17 -40.41
C GLY A 89 -7.03 33.87 -39.81
N ASP A 90 -7.03 33.13 -38.70
CA ASP A 90 -5.84 32.70 -38.00
C ASP A 90 -5.30 31.43 -38.68
N HIS A 91 -4.19 31.56 -39.40
CA HIS A 91 -3.44 30.42 -39.89
C HIS A 91 -2.68 29.81 -38.72
N HIS A 92 -3.00 28.56 -38.37
CA HIS A 92 -2.29 27.78 -37.37
C HIS A 92 -0.78 27.70 -37.70
N GLU A 93 0.07 28.45 -36.98
CA GLU A 93 1.50 28.14 -36.91
C GLU A 93 1.67 26.89 -36.02
N GLU A 94 2.10 25.77 -36.61
CA GLU A 94 2.50 24.58 -35.83
C GLU A 94 3.65 24.94 -34.87
N PRO A 95 3.65 24.44 -33.63
CA PRO A 95 4.73 24.71 -32.67
C PRO A 95 6.08 24.20 -33.20
N GLU A 96 7.10 25.05 -33.13
CA GLU A 96 8.46 24.75 -33.57
C GLU A 96 9.05 23.58 -32.75
N PHE A 97 9.62 22.57 -33.43
CA PHE A 97 10.21 21.41 -32.76
C PHE A 97 11.49 21.78 -32.00
N ASP A 98 11.45 21.68 -30.67
CA ASP A 98 12.62 21.89 -29.82
C ASP A 98 13.56 20.67 -29.83
N ALA A 99 14.53 20.72 -30.76
CA ALA A 99 15.54 19.68 -30.89
C ALA A 99 16.40 19.53 -29.62
N LEU A 100 16.68 20.63 -28.91
CA LEU A 100 17.52 20.62 -27.72
C LEU A 100 16.81 19.91 -26.55
N ALA A 101 15.51 20.17 -26.37
CA ALA A 101 14.68 19.43 -25.40
C ALA A 101 14.61 17.93 -25.72
N ALA A 102 14.70 17.55 -26.99
CA ALA A 102 14.77 16.14 -27.41
C ALA A 102 16.17 15.51 -27.28
N GLY A 103 17.18 16.25 -26.79
CA GLY A 103 18.57 15.78 -26.73
C GLY A 103 19.24 15.64 -28.10
N LEU A 104 18.69 16.34 -29.09
CA LEU A 104 19.11 16.29 -30.48
C LEU A 104 19.75 17.61 -30.90
N LYS A 105 20.73 17.51 -31.79
CA LYS A 105 21.39 18.64 -32.42
C LYS A 105 21.16 18.56 -33.92
N GLU A 106 20.69 19.65 -34.51
CA GLU A 106 20.57 19.73 -35.97
C GLU A 106 21.96 19.68 -36.62
N ILE A 107 22.14 18.75 -37.55
CA ILE A 107 23.39 18.54 -38.31
C ILE A 107 23.22 18.78 -39.82
N SER A 108 22.07 19.34 -40.25
CA SER A 108 21.80 19.68 -41.66
C SER A 108 22.92 20.56 -42.24
N ASN A 109 23.47 21.47 -41.45
CA ASN A 109 24.56 22.36 -41.86
C ASN A 109 25.90 21.65 -42.14
N LEU A 110 26.10 20.43 -41.62
CA LEU A 110 27.30 19.61 -41.88
C LEU A 110 27.24 18.88 -43.22
N GLY A 111 26.04 18.77 -43.81
CA GLY A 111 25.80 18.12 -45.08
C GLY A 111 25.97 19.06 -46.27
N LYS A 112 26.60 18.59 -47.35
CA LYS A 112 26.52 19.21 -48.67
C LYS A 112 25.32 18.63 -49.41
N PHE A 113 24.37 19.48 -49.78
CA PHE A 113 23.13 19.10 -50.44
C PHE A 113 23.28 19.23 -51.96
N THR A 114 22.78 18.25 -52.70
CA THR A 114 22.68 18.28 -54.16
C THR A 114 21.33 17.73 -54.58
N VAL A 115 20.73 18.36 -55.59
CA VAL A 115 19.46 17.93 -56.18
C VAL A 115 19.66 17.53 -57.63
N SER A 116 18.81 16.64 -58.15
CA SER A 116 18.86 16.17 -59.53
C SER A 116 18.62 17.29 -60.56
N SER A 117 17.70 18.22 -60.29
CA SER A 117 17.50 19.47 -61.05
C SER A 117 16.83 20.52 -60.16
N HIS A 118 16.83 21.78 -60.59
CA HIS A 118 16.05 22.84 -59.94
C HIS A 118 15.76 23.98 -60.91
N LYS A 119 14.68 24.72 -60.67
CA LYS A 119 14.39 26.00 -61.33
C LYS A 119 15.27 27.10 -60.77
N GLN A 120 15.69 28.05 -61.61
CA GLN A 120 16.47 29.21 -61.17
C GLN A 120 15.73 29.97 -60.04
N GLY A 121 16.39 30.10 -58.88
CA GLY A 121 15.81 30.73 -57.69
C GLY A 121 15.05 29.82 -56.73
N ASN A 122 14.87 28.53 -57.05
CA ASN A 122 14.17 27.53 -56.22
C ASN A 122 14.99 26.23 -56.12
N GLY A 123 16.24 26.35 -55.69
CA GLY A 123 17.18 25.26 -55.54
C GLY A 123 17.40 24.83 -54.09
N VAL A 124 18.61 24.36 -53.80
CA VAL A 124 19.01 23.86 -52.47
C VAL A 124 18.97 24.95 -51.39
N GLU A 125 19.17 26.21 -51.75
CA GLU A 125 19.17 27.32 -50.78
C GLU A 125 17.79 27.49 -50.13
N GLN A 126 16.71 27.27 -50.88
CA GLN A 126 15.33 27.39 -50.40
C GLN A 126 14.96 26.26 -49.43
N LEU A 127 15.51 25.05 -49.62
CA LEU A 127 15.32 23.90 -48.69
C LEU A 127 15.95 24.11 -47.31
N ARG A 128 16.94 24.99 -47.24
CA ARG A 128 17.73 25.26 -46.04
C ARG A 128 17.28 26.53 -45.31
N ASN A 129 16.31 27.24 -45.85
CA ASN A 129 15.73 28.42 -45.22
C ASN A 129 14.69 27.97 -44.18
N ASP A 130 14.61 28.67 -43.05
CA ASP A 130 13.61 28.38 -42.01
C ASP A 130 12.20 28.82 -42.42
N SER A 131 12.07 29.65 -43.47
CA SER A 131 10.78 30.06 -44.02
C SER A 131 10.10 28.94 -44.83
N LEU A 132 8.99 28.42 -44.32
CA LEU A 132 8.14 27.40 -44.99
C LEU A 132 7.42 27.91 -46.25
N LYS A 133 7.52 29.22 -46.56
CA LYS A 133 6.99 29.84 -47.77
C LYS A 133 7.88 29.65 -49.00
N THR A 134 9.11 29.21 -48.83
CA THR A 134 10.05 28.93 -49.93
C THR A 134 10.20 27.42 -50.13
N TYR A 135 10.43 26.98 -51.36
CA TYR A 135 10.50 25.57 -51.70
C TYR A 135 11.55 25.28 -52.77
N TRP A 136 12.12 24.07 -52.75
CA TRP A 136 12.79 23.52 -53.91
C TRP A 136 11.76 23.10 -54.93
N HIS A 137 11.93 23.58 -56.15
CA HIS A 137 11.12 23.21 -57.31
C HIS A 137 12.01 22.46 -58.29
N PHE A 138 11.73 21.18 -58.48
CA PHE A 138 12.34 20.42 -59.57
C PHE A 138 11.81 20.95 -60.91
N ASP A 139 12.69 21.15 -61.90
CA ASP A 139 12.30 21.67 -63.22
C ASP A 139 12.76 20.70 -64.31
N TYR A 140 11.79 20.11 -65.01
CA TYR A 140 12.03 19.24 -66.15
C TYR A 140 12.63 19.97 -67.38
N GLN A 141 12.35 21.26 -67.59
CA GLN A 141 12.78 21.99 -68.79
C GLN A 141 14.24 22.47 -68.74
N TYR A 142 14.79 22.70 -67.54
CA TYR A 142 16.13 23.27 -67.38
C TYR A 142 17.27 22.28 -67.74
N GLN A 143 16.97 20.99 -67.84
CA GLN A 143 17.94 19.95 -68.20
C GLN A 143 18.37 19.98 -69.69
N GLN A 144 17.69 20.76 -70.54
CA GLN A 144 17.94 20.80 -72.00
C GLN A 144 18.95 21.85 -72.49
N SER A 145 19.47 22.76 -71.65
CA SER A 145 20.29 23.89 -72.14
C SER A 145 21.82 23.74 -72.03
N SER A 146 22.35 22.58 -71.58
CA SER A 146 23.80 22.32 -71.50
C SER A 146 24.25 21.31 -72.56
N LEU A 147 24.58 21.77 -73.77
CA LEU A 147 25.05 20.93 -74.88
C LEU A 147 26.58 20.74 -74.85
N LEU A 148 27.04 19.47 -74.82
CA LEU A 148 28.15 18.88 -75.62
C LEU A 148 28.72 17.60 -74.99
N THR A 149 27.93 16.52 -74.95
CA THR A 149 28.42 15.13 -75.13
C THR A 149 27.19 14.27 -75.37
N GLY A 150 27.17 13.55 -76.49
CA GLY A 150 26.06 12.68 -76.85
C GLY A 150 25.93 11.53 -75.87
N ASP A 151 24.82 11.51 -75.15
CA ASP A 151 24.01 10.32 -74.91
C ASP A 151 22.60 10.78 -74.54
N ARG A 152 21.59 10.30 -75.29
CA ARG A 152 20.18 10.52 -74.96
C ARG A 152 19.81 9.62 -73.80
N SER A 153 19.70 10.17 -72.61
CA SER A 153 18.78 9.65 -71.60
C SER A 153 17.90 10.79 -71.12
N ASP A 154 16.62 10.74 -71.51
CA ASP A 154 15.56 11.49 -70.86
C ASP A 154 15.71 11.40 -69.33
N GLY A 155 15.48 12.48 -68.59
CA GLY A 155 15.44 12.43 -67.13
C GLY A 155 14.00 12.30 -66.61
N PRO A 156 13.44 11.09 -66.44
CA PRO A 156 12.17 10.88 -65.74
C PRO A 156 12.36 10.90 -64.22
N GLN A 157 11.25 10.94 -63.48
CA GLN A 157 11.21 10.47 -62.08
C GLN A 157 12.05 9.17 -61.97
N PRO A 158 12.85 9.02 -60.90
CA PRO A 158 12.71 9.70 -59.62
C PRO A 158 13.56 10.97 -59.43
N HIS A 159 12.97 11.94 -58.72
CA HIS A 159 13.68 13.15 -58.28
C HIS A 159 14.57 12.82 -57.09
N LYS A 160 15.82 13.29 -57.11
CA LYS A 160 16.82 12.89 -56.10
C LYS A 160 17.32 14.10 -55.33
N LEU A 161 17.24 14.01 -54.01
CA LEU A 161 17.96 14.88 -53.08
C LEU A 161 19.04 14.01 -52.39
N THR A 162 20.31 14.33 -52.61
CA THR A 162 21.45 13.66 -51.99
C THR A 162 22.16 14.62 -51.04
N ILE A 163 22.50 14.13 -49.85
CA ILE A 163 23.20 14.88 -48.80
C ILE A 163 24.49 14.12 -48.46
N TYR A 164 25.63 14.78 -48.64
CA TYR A 164 26.95 14.22 -48.35
C TYR A 164 27.52 14.82 -47.07
N PHE A 165 27.95 13.98 -46.14
CA PHE A 165 28.63 14.38 -44.93
C PHE A 165 30.14 14.17 -45.09
N ILE A 166 30.95 15.16 -44.68
CA ILE A 166 32.42 15.10 -44.77
C ILE A 166 33.00 14.01 -43.85
N LYS A 167 32.28 13.69 -42.76
CA LYS A 167 32.63 12.66 -41.78
C LYS A 167 31.44 11.71 -41.59
N ARG A 168 31.71 10.51 -41.05
CA ARG A 168 30.68 9.57 -40.60
C ARG A 168 29.80 10.26 -39.55
N VAL A 169 28.49 10.39 -39.82
CA VAL A 169 27.52 10.97 -38.87
C VAL A 169 26.55 9.89 -38.38
N GLY A 170 26.12 10.00 -37.12
CA GLY A 170 25.02 9.20 -36.56
C GLY A 170 23.74 10.01 -36.59
N ILE A 171 22.81 9.65 -37.47
CA ILE A 171 21.53 10.32 -37.66
C ILE A 171 20.49 9.64 -36.76
N ARG A 172 19.81 10.42 -35.94
CA ARG A 172 18.77 9.98 -35.00
C ARG A 172 17.36 10.30 -35.47
N ASP A 173 17.18 11.43 -36.15
CA ASP A 173 15.89 11.85 -36.67
C ASP A 173 16.06 12.62 -38.00
N ILE A 174 15.12 12.44 -38.93
CA ILE A 174 15.07 13.16 -40.21
C ILE A 174 13.63 13.60 -40.42
N ARG A 175 13.45 14.89 -40.66
CA ARG A 175 12.13 15.49 -40.88
C ARG A 175 12.12 16.31 -42.15
N PHE A 176 11.01 16.29 -42.88
CA PHE A 176 10.82 17.12 -44.06
C PHE A 176 9.41 17.70 -44.12
N PHE A 177 9.25 18.89 -44.70
CA PHE A 177 7.99 19.60 -44.75
C PHE A 177 7.40 19.58 -46.17
N VAL A 178 6.13 19.20 -46.27
CA VAL A 178 5.31 19.21 -47.48
C VAL A 178 3.89 19.65 -47.11
N ASP A 179 3.19 20.32 -48.02
CA ASP A 179 1.80 20.71 -47.79
C ASP A 179 0.94 20.48 -49.03
N TYR A 180 0.09 19.45 -48.97
CA TYR A 180 -0.82 19.09 -50.05
C TYR A 180 -1.76 20.23 -50.45
N ASN A 181 -2.20 21.05 -49.49
CA ASN A 181 -3.15 22.13 -49.75
C ASN A 181 -2.52 23.27 -50.56
N GLU A 182 -1.21 23.51 -50.38
CA GLU A 182 -0.50 24.55 -51.12
C GLU A 182 0.22 24.03 -52.37
N ASP A 183 0.71 22.78 -52.34
CA ASP A 183 1.55 22.21 -53.40
C ASP A 183 0.76 21.37 -54.42
N GLU A 184 -0.48 20.95 -54.11
CA GLU A 184 -1.37 20.18 -55.00
C GLU A 184 -0.63 19.03 -55.73
N SER A 185 -0.51 19.09 -57.07
CA SER A 185 0.17 18.11 -57.92
C SER A 185 1.69 17.97 -57.68
N TYR A 186 2.34 18.97 -57.06
CA TYR A 186 3.77 18.96 -56.77
C TYR A 186 4.11 18.22 -55.47
N THR A 187 3.09 17.76 -54.73
CA THR A 187 3.26 17.06 -53.45
C THR A 187 3.69 15.61 -53.69
N PRO A 188 4.77 15.10 -53.07
CA PRO A 188 5.18 13.69 -53.19
C PRO A 188 4.10 12.72 -52.68
N THR A 189 3.87 11.60 -53.38
CA THR A 189 3.07 10.46 -52.88
C THR A 189 3.95 9.32 -52.41
N LYS A 190 5.07 9.05 -53.09
CA LYS A 190 5.91 7.88 -52.82
C LYS A 190 7.39 8.25 -52.78
N ILE A 191 8.02 8.00 -51.65
CA ILE A 191 9.42 8.36 -51.39
C ILE A 191 10.20 7.14 -50.89
N ILE A 192 11.40 6.93 -51.44
CA ILE A 192 12.36 5.94 -50.96
C ILE A 192 13.56 6.65 -50.33
N PHE A 193 13.98 6.19 -49.16
CA PHE A 193 15.16 6.69 -48.46
C PHE A 193 16.28 5.66 -48.47
N LYS A 194 17.47 6.12 -48.85
CA LYS A 194 18.69 5.31 -48.92
C LYS A 194 19.82 5.98 -48.16
N SER A 195 20.73 5.18 -47.62
CA SER A 195 21.89 5.66 -46.89
C SER A 195 23.09 4.75 -47.13
N GLY A 196 24.30 5.29 -47.06
CA GLY A 196 25.50 4.52 -47.35
C GLY A 196 26.81 5.25 -47.11
N THR A 197 27.89 4.59 -47.55
CA THR A 197 29.26 5.12 -47.47
C THR A 197 29.66 5.98 -48.68
N SER A 198 29.02 5.74 -49.83
CA SER A 198 29.16 6.50 -51.08
C SER A 198 27.90 6.30 -51.94
N GLU A 199 27.73 7.09 -53.00
CA GLU A 199 26.56 6.92 -53.91
C GLU A 199 26.49 5.55 -54.58
N ASN A 200 27.63 4.90 -54.76
CA ASN A 200 27.71 3.55 -55.34
C ASN A 200 27.39 2.45 -54.31
N ASN A 201 27.22 2.79 -53.04
CA ASN A 201 26.99 1.85 -51.94
C ASN A 201 25.87 2.36 -51.02
N LEU A 202 24.73 2.69 -51.62
CA LEU A 202 23.51 3.10 -50.92
C LEU A 202 22.59 1.91 -50.69
N VAL A 203 22.17 1.72 -49.44
CA VAL A 203 21.18 0.72 -49.03
C VAL A 203 19.88 1.43 -48.72
N GLN A 204 18.77 0.91 -49.24
CA GLN A 204 17.43 1.39 -48.89
C GLN A 204 17.09 0.96 -47.46
N PHE A 205 16.72 1.93 -46.62
CA PHE A 205 16.36 1.66 -45.23
C PHE A 205 14.89 1.99 -44.92
N ALA A 206 14.25 2.85 -45.72
CA ALA A 206 12.85 3.23 -45.51
C ALA A 206 12.12 3.55 -46.83
N THR A 207 10.80 3.40 -46.80
CA THR A 207 9.87 3.81 -47.86
C THR A 207 8.68 4.50 -47.19
N MET A 208 8.23 5.64 -47.74
CA MET A 208 7.03 6.34 -47.29
C MET A 208 6.03 6.46 -48.43
N GLU A 209 4.77 6.18 -48.14
CA GLU A 209 3.62 6.42 -49.01
C GLU A 209 2.67 7.41 -48.31
N MET A 210 2.31 8.49 -48.99
CA MET A 210 1.59 9.64 -48.44
C MET A 210 0.38 9.96 -49.32
N SER A 211 -0.77 10.22 -48.70
CA SER A 211 -2.06 10.40 -49.39
C SER A 211 -2.51 11.85 -49.53
N GLN A 212 -2.36 12.66 -48.48
CA GLN A 212 -2.62 14.11 -48.44
C GLN A 212 -1.79 14.74 -47.30
N PRO A 213 -0.45 14.71 -47.36
CA PRO A 213 0.38 15.15 -46.24
C PRO A 213 0.34 16.68 -46.10
N SER A 214 0.21 17.17 -44.87
CA SER A 214 0.35 18.59 -44.52
C SER A 214 1.14 18.67 -43.21
N GLY A 215 2.15 19.54 -43.16
CA GLY A 215 3.04 19.69 -42.00
C GLY A 215 4.35 18.89 -42.08
N TRP A 216 5.07 18.83 -40.95
CA TRP A 216 6.33 18.08 -40.85
C TRP A 216 6.11 16.56 -40.87
N GLN A 217 6.81 15.88 -41.78
CA GLN A 217 6.81 14.43 -41.94
C GLN A 217 8.09 13.83 -41.35
N HIS A 218 7.96 12.69 -40.68
CA HIS A 218 9.07 11.99 -40.01
C HIS A 218 9.50 10.75 -40.80
N VAL A 219 10.80 10.63 -41.06
CA VAL A 219 11.35 9.46 -41.77
C VAL A 219 11.58 8.32 -40.78
N PRO A 220 11.06 7.10 -41.03
CA PRO A 220 11.24 5.97 -40.12
C PRO A 220 12.68 5.45 -40.16
N ILE A 221 13.43 5.68 -39.07
CA ILE A 221 14.85 5.29 -38.93
C ILE A 221 15.02 4.04 -38.03
N VAL A 222 13.98 3.65 -37.30
CA VAL A 222 13.99 2.50 -36.40
C VAL A 222 14.31 1.22 -37.17
N GLY A 223 15.33 0.48 -36.73
CA GLY A 223 15.78 -0.76 -37.37
C GLY A 223 16.69 -0.56 -38.60
N ALA A 224 17.06 0.67 -38.95
CA ALA A 224 17.90 0.96 -40.12
C ALA A 224 19.36 0.48 -39.98
N GLY A 225 19.81 0.10 -38.77
CA GLY A 225 21.07 -0.62 -38.53
C GLY A 225 22.35 0.16 -38.91
N GLY A 226 23.01 0.75 -37.92
CA GLY A 226 24.29 1.44 -38.13
C GLY A 226 25.08 1.79 -36.87
N GLY A 227 24.39 2.02 -35.75
CA GLY A 227 24.95 2.17 -34.41
C GLY A 227 24.70 0.94 -33.51
N PRO A 228 25.40 0.83 -32.35
CA PRO A 228 25.23 -0.27 -31.40
C PRO A 228 23.85 -0.32 -30.73
N ASP A 229 23.04 0.73 -30.89
CA ASP A 229 21.70 0.91 -30.32
C ASP A 229 20.56 0.49 -31.28
N GLY A 230 20.86 0.07 -32.51
CA GLY A 230 19.86 -0.34 -33.52
C GLY A 230 19.00 0.78 -34.11
N ASN A 231 19.00 1.96 -33.49
CA ASN A 231 18.15 3.12 -33.83
C ASN A 231 18.94 4.34 -34.33
N THR A 232 20.26 4.26 -34.41
CA THR A 232 21.09 5.29 -35.05
C THR A 232 21.46 4.88 -36.47
N LEU A 233 20.99 5.65 -37.45
CA LEU A 233 21.40 5.50 -38.86
C LEU A 233 22.77 6.12 -39.06
N VAL A 234 23.78 5.29 -39.30
CA VAL A 234 25.12 5.80 -39.53
C VAL A 234 25.37 5.98 -41.02
N SER A 235 25.70 7.22 -41.43
CA SER A 235 25.74 7.61 -42.83
C SER A 235 26.94 8.49 -43.19
N TYR A 236 27.42 8.35 -44.43
CA TYR A 236 28.22 9.37 -45.11
C TYR A 236 27.42 10.03 -46.24
N VAL A 237 26.51 9.27 -46.86
CA VAL A 237 25.63 9.74 -47.93
C VAL A 237 24.21 9.32 -47.60
N PHE A 238 23.32 10.30 -47.47
CA PHE A 238 21.88 10.10 -47.36
C PHE A 238 21.21 10.54 -48.66
N GLN A 239 20.25 9.77 -49.16
CA GLN A 239 19.55 10.06 -50.40
C GLN A 239 18.04 9.83 -50.25
N MET A 240 17.27 10.85 -50.61
CA MET A 240 15.81 10.82 -50.75
C MET A 240 15.46 10.74 -52.24
N GLN A 241 14.70 9.72 -52.62
CA GLN A 241 14.25 9.47 -53.99
C GLN A 241 12.74 9.57 -54.06
N ILE A 242 12.24 10.60 -54.72
CA ILE A 242 10.81 10.85 -54.89
C ILE A 242 10.38 10.17 -56.18
N LEU A 243 9.62 9.08 -56.04
CA LEU A 243 9.22 8.23 -57.15
C LEU A 243 7.98 8.76 -57.86
N GLU A 244 7.00 9.24 -57.10
CA GLU A 244 5.68 9.63 -57.59
C GLU A 244 5.19 10.87 -56.84
N ASN A 245 4.37 11.68 -57.52
CA ASN A 245 3.68 12.84 -56.95
C ASN A 245 2.16 12.70 -57.12
N HIS A 246 1.42 13.51 -56.37
CA HIS A 246 -0.03 13.57 -56.46
C HIS A 246 -0.48 14.05 -57.85
N GLN A 247 -1.68 13.63 -58.27
CA GLN A 247 -2.30 14.05 -59.54
C GLN A 247 -1.41 13.79 -60.78
N ASN A 248 -0.49 12.82 -60.69
CA ASN A 248 0.51 12.52 -61.73
C ASN A 248 1.40 13.73 -62.07
N GLY A 249 1.69 14.58 -61.08
CA GLY A 249 2.55 15.75 -61.21
C GLY A 249 3.97 15.38 -61.61
N LYS A 250 4.52 16.09 -62.59
CA LYS A 250 5.86 15.80 -63.15
C LYS A 250 6.99 16.29 -62.24
N ASP A 251 6.79 17.42 -61.59
CA ASP A 251 7.77 18.13 -60.78
C ASP A 251 7.36 18.05 -59.29
N THR A 252 8.28 18.37 -58.37
CA THR A 252 8.06 18.25 -56.93
C THR A 252 8.39 19.52 -56.19
N HIS A 253 7.58 19.84 -55.17
CA HIS A 253 7.86 20.81 -54.14
C HIS A 253 8.29 20.13 -52.84
N LEU A 254 9.40 20.59 -52.29
CA LEU A 254 9.84 20.25 -50.94
C LEU A 254 10.26 21.56 -50.27
N ARG A 255 9.65 21.88 -49.13
CA ARG A 255 9.79 23.20 -48.49
C ARG A 255 10.99 23.26 -47.56
N SER A 256 11.14 22.25 -46.71
CA SER A 256 12.28 22.15 -45.79
C SER A 256 12.62 20.70 -45.49
N ILE A 257 13.86 20.47 -45.09
CA ILE A 257 14.33 19.19 -44.54
C ILE A 257 15.38 19.45 -43.46
N LYS A 258 15.20 18.82 -42.29
CA LYS A 258 16.10 18.93 -41.15
C LYS A 258 16.58 17.54 -40.72
N ILE A 259 17.87 17.43 -40.44
CA ILE A 259 18.53 16.19 -40.03
C ILE A 259 19.15 16.39 -38.65
N TYR A 260 18.91 15.46 -37.74
CA TYR A 260 19.32 15.57 -36.35
C TYR A 260 20.23 14.40 -35.93
N ALA A 261 21.23 14.71 -35.10
CA ALA A 261 22.09 13.75 -34.41
C ALA A 261 21.92 13.87 -32.90
N ALA A 262 22.36 12.87 -32.13
CA ALA A 262 22.44 13.00 -30.68
C ALA A 262 23.47 14.09 -30.29
N ASP A 263 23.12 15.00 -29.39
CA ASP A 263 24.08 15.98 -28.88
C ASP A 263 25.03 15.32 -27.88
N THR A 264 26.34 15.39 -28.14
CA THR A 264 27.39 14.75 -27.32
C THR A 264 28.24 15.76 -26.53
N ASP A 265 28.09 17.06 -26.82
CA ASP A 265 28.86 18.15 -26.21
C ASP A 265 28.03 18.97 -25.20
N ALA A 266 26.73 18.68 -25.05
CA ALA A 266 25.92 19.23 -23.97
C ALA A 266 26.48 18.74 -22.62
N PRO A 267 26.78 19.64 -21.66
CA PRO A 267 27.31 19.24 -20.37
C PRO A 267 26.27 18.37 -19.67
N ASN A 268 26.46 17.05 -19.61
CA ASN A 268 25.60 16.04 -18.98
C ASN A 268 24.31 16.66 -18.43
N VAL A 269 23.41 17.03 -19.35
CA VAL A 269 22.02 17.21 -18.98
C VAL A 269 21.66 15.81 -18.57
N GLU A 270 21.37 15.61 -17.28
CA GLU A 270 20.79 14.37 -16.78
C GLU A 270 19.82 13.87 -17.84
N LEU A 271 20.03 12.64 -18.34
CA LEU A 271 19.12 11.97 -19.28
C LEU A 271 17.70 12.44 -18.94
N GLY A 272 17.06 13.19 -19.84
CA GLY A 272 15.82 13.91 -19.54
C GLY A 272 14.90 13.04 -18.71
N SER A 273 14.69 13.41 -17.45
CA SER A 273 13.92 12.58 -16.54
C SER A 273 12.54 12.38 -17.12
N THR A 274 12.12 11.14 -17.33
CA THR A 274 10.73 10.78 -17.71
C THR A 274 9.70 11.39 -16.75
N HIS A 275 10.14 11.81 -15.57
CA HIS A 275 9.37 12.53 -14.56
C HIS A 275 9.63 14.04 -14.61
N HIS A 276 8.78 14.80 -15.30
CA HIS A 276 8.76 16.26 -15.12
C HIS A 276 8.49 16.63 -13.65
N PRO A 277 9.24 17.56 -13.03
CA PRO A 277 9.09 17.86 -11.61
C PRO A 277 7.67 18.31 -11.28
N LEU A 278 7.09 17.70 -10.25
CA LEU A 278 5.78 18.11 -9.75
C LEU A 278 5.83 19.56 -9.22
N PRO A 279 4.71 20.31 -9.30
CA PRO A 279 4.65 21.70 -8.82
C PRO A 279 5.21 21.86 -7.41
N PRO A 280 5.92 22.96 -7.11
CA PRO A 280 6.45 23.22 -5.79
C PRO A 280 5.31 23.40 -4.78
N ILE A 281 5.64 23.19 -3.51
CA ILE A 281 4.70 23.48 -2.43
C ILE A 281 4.66 25.00 -2.26
N LEU A 282 3.45 25.57 -2.27
CA LEU A 282 3.26 27.00 -2.14
C LEU A 282 3.72 27.47 -0.75
N GLU A 283 4.41 28.61 -0.70
CA GLU A 283 4.82 29.24 0.56
C GLU A 283 3.62 29.84 1.32
N GLN A 284 2.58 30.25 0.59
CA GLN A 284 1.35 30.81 1.12
C GLN A 284 0.13 30.23 0.38
N GLY A 285 -0.88 29.79 1.14
CA GLY A 285 -2.14 29.29 0.59
C GLY A 285 -2.16 27.77 0.34
N ARG A 286 -3.34 27.23 0.05
CA ARG A 286 -3.53 25.79 -0.10
C ARG A 286 -2.78 25.25 -1.30
N THR A 287 -1.78 24.40 -1.04
CA THR A 287 -1.12 23.61 -2.09
C THR A 287 -2.02 22.43 -2.44
N PRO A 288 -2.50 22.33 -3.69
CA PRO A 288 -3.25 21.16 -4.13
C PRO A 288 -2.35 19.90 -4.16
N PRO A 289 -2.91 18.72 -3.89
CA PRO A 289 -2.17 17.48 -3.98
C PRO A 289 -2.00 17.05 -5.44
N PHE A 290 -0.84 17.31 -6.02
CA PHE A 290 -0.51 16.92 -7.39
C PHE A 290 0.05 15.49 -7.48
N THR A 291 -0.28 14.77 -8.55
CA THR A 291 0.34 13.49 -8.95
C THR A 291 0.51 13.44 -10.47
N ARG A 292 1.18 12.42 -11.00
CA ARG A 292 1.11 12.06 -12.42
C ARG A 292 0.10 10.95 -12.67
N LEU A 293 -0.55 10.95 -13.82
CA LEU A 293 -1.32 9.82 -14.37
C LEU A 293 -0.63 9.30 -15.62
N LEU A 294 -0.65 7.98 -15.78
CA LEU A 294 -0.18 7.28 -16.97
C LEU A 294 -1.32 7.14 -17.98
N PHE A 295 -1.11 7.62 -19.20
CA PHE A 295 -2.02 7.46 -20.33
C PHE A 295 -1.42 6.47 -21.32
N LEU A 296 -2.12 5.37 -21.57
CA LEU A 296 -1.70 4.36 -22.53
C LEU A 296 -2.08 4.83 -23.94
N LEU A 297 -1.10 5.24 -24.74
CA LEU A 297 -1.33 5.97 -25.99
C LEU A 297 -1.91 5.07 -27.10
N ASN A 298 -1.47 3.81 -27.16
CA ASN A 298 -1.84 2.91 -28.25
C ASN A 298 -2.69 1.74 -27.74
N PRO A 299 -3.94 1.61 -28.24
CA PRO A 299 -4.66 0.34 -28.18
C PRO A 299 -3.88 -0.74 -28.95
N GLY A 300 -3.82 -1.96 -28.42
CA GLY A 300 -3.03 -3.04 -29.02
C GLY A 300 -3.17 -4.36 -28.26
N SER A 301 -2.64 -5.45 -28.82
CA SER A 301 -2.79 -6.80 -28.26
C SER A 301 -1.47 -7.58 -28.26
N GLY A 302 -1.26 -8.44 -27.27
CA GLY A 302 -0.08 -9.31 -27.22
C GLY A 302 1.26 -8.55 -27.13
N GLU A 303 2.12 -8.77 -28.11
CA GLU A 303 3.52 -8.30 -28.14
C GLU A 303 3.69 -6.89 -28.73
N ASP A 304 2.61 -6.20 -29.12
CA ASP A 304 2.72 -4.84 -29.68
C ASP A 304 3.50 -3.90 -28.72
N PRO A 305 4.35 -2.99 -29.24
CA PRO A 305 5.10 -2.06 -28.41
C PRO A 305 4.21 -1.28 -27.44
N PHE A 306 4.66 -1.17 -26.20
CA PHE A 306 3.93 -0.46 -25.16
C PHE A 306 4.35 1.01 -25.15
N GLU A 307 3.46 1.91 -25.58
CA GLU A 307 3.70 3.37 -25.56
C GLU A 307 2.75 4.06 -24.58
N ALA A 308 3.30 4.93 -23.72
CA ALA A 308 2.54 5.68 -22.76
C ALA A 308 3.14 7.07 -22.47
N GLN A 309 2.32 7.95 -21.90
CA GLN A 309 2.74 9.30 -21.46
C GLN A 309 2.34 9.55 -20.01
N LEU A 310 3.13 10.37 -19.30
CA LEU A 310 2.82 10.84 -17.96
C LEU A 310 2.30 12.28 -18.01
N GLN A 311 1.16 12.54 -17.38
CA GLN A 311 0.59 13.88 -17.27
C GLN A 311 0.41 14.26 -15.79
N ILE A 312 0.87 15.45 -15.42
CA ILE A 312 0.67 16.02 -14.08
C ILE A 312 -0.78 16.47 -13.93
N ILE A 313 -1.43 16.09 -12.83
CA ILE A 313 -2.81 16.44 -12.51
C ILE A 313 -2.95 16.90 -11.06
N ASN A 314 -3.92 17.78 -10.81
CA ASN A 314 -4.46 18.04 -9.48
C ASN A 314 -5.40 16.89 -9.10
N LEU A 315 -5.17 16.22 -7.96
CA LEU A 315 -6.04 15.12 -7.52
C LEU A 315 -7.47 15.57 -7.20
N GLU A 316 -7.68 16.83 -6.84
CA GLU A 316 -9.02 17.37 -6.52
C GLU A 316 -9.89 17.53 -7.77
N ASP A 317 -9.26 17.80 -8.92
CA ASP A 317 -9.91 18.01 -10.23
C ASP A 317 -9.55 16.90 -11.22
N ALA A 318 -9.16 15.73 -10.73
CA ALA A 318 -8.66 14.64 -11.56
C ALA A 318 -9.80 14.05 -12.43
N PRO A 319 -9.55 13.79 -13.74
CA PRO A 319 -10.50 13.04 -14.55
C PRO A 319 -10.60 11.58 -14.04
N PRO A 320 -11.66 10.82 -14.34
CA PRO A 320 -11.76 9.42 -13.93
C PRO A 320 -10.53 8.61 -14.39
N TYR A 321 -9.87 7.96 -13.43
CA TYR A 321 -8.72 7.08 -13.64
C TYR A 321 -8.84 5.83 -12.75
N GLU A 322 -8.10 4.78 -13.11
CA GLU A 322 -7.99 3.56 -12.31
C GLU A 322 -6.61 3.52 -11.64
N ALA A 323 -6.53 3.00 -10.41
CA ALA A 323 -5.26 2.82 -9.73
C ALA A 323 -4.87 1.34 -9.69
N LEU A 324 -3.61 1.04 -10.00
CA LEU A 324 -3.08 -0.31 -9.90
C LEU A 324 -2.58 -0.57 -8.49
N SER A 325 -2.99 -1.70 -7.93
CA SER A 325 -2.50 -2.25 -6.67
C SER A 325 -1.82 -3.57 -6.97
N TYR A 326 -0.49 -3.63 -6.83
CA TYR A 326 0.29 -4.79 -7.23
C TYR A 326 1.58 -4.95 -6.41
N THR A 327 2.28 -6.07 -6.61
CA THR A 327 3.61 -6.29 -6.00
C THR A 327 4.71 -5.98 -6.99
N TRP A 328 5.72 -5.21 -6.58
CA TRP A 328 6.79 -4.77 -7.50
C TRP A 328 7.70 -5.89 -8.02
N GLY A 329 7.52 -7.15 -7.62
CA GLY A 329 8.46 -8.23 -7.92
C GLY A 329 9.70 -8.22 -7.01
N LYS A 330 10.55 -9.24 -7.12
CA LYS A 330 11.76 -9.36 -6.30
C LYS A 330 12.85 -8.39 -6.77
N PRO A 331 13.81 -8.00 -5.92
CA PRO A 331 14.97 -7.21 -6.35
C PRO A 331 15.85 -7.92 -7.39
N THR A 332 15.86 -9.25 -7.38
CA THR A 332 16.60 -10.11 -8.32
C THR A 332 15.95 -10.22 -9.69
N ASP A 333 14.72 -9.73 -9.85
CA ASP A 333 14.01 -9.84 -11.12
C ASP A 333 14.55 -8.79 -12.07
N GLU A 334 15.24 -9.24 -13.11
CA GLU A 334 15.69 -8.41 -14.22
C GLU A 334 14.51 -8.07 -15.14
N ALA A 335 14.55 -6.87 -15.74
CA ALA A 335 13.57 -6.47 -16.74
C ALA A 335 13.66 -7.41 -17.95
N ARG A 336 12.51 -7.95 -18.37
CA ARG A 336 12.44 -8.76 -19.61
C ARG A 336 12.41 -7.87 -20.84
N ASP A 337 11.70 -6.75 -20.73
CA ASP A 337 11.47 -5.81 -21.82
C ASP A 337 11.33 -4.37 -21.31
N TYR A 338 11.18 -3.43 -22.24
CA TYR A 338 11.02 -2.00 -21.99
C TYR A 338 9.61 -1.53 -22.34
N ILE A 339 9.11 -0.56 -21.57
CA ILE A 339 7.97 0.26 -21.99
C ILE A 339 8.46 1.60 -22.50
N TRP A 340 7.85 2.13 -23.54
CA TRP A 340 8.20 3.43 -24.10
C TRP A 340 7.37 4.51 -23.40
N LEU A 341 8.01 5.28 -22.52
CA LEU A 341 7.42 6.44 -21.86
C LEU A 341 7.88 7.70 -22.56
N GLN A 342 6.95 8.40 -23.23
CA GLN A 342 7.24 9.65 -23.94
C GLN A 342 8.43 9.52 -24.91
N GLY A 343 8.52 8.39 -25.61
CA GLY A 343 9.62 8.10 -26.55
C GLY A 343 10.91 7.55 -25.91
N TYR A 344 10.95 7.39 -24.58
CA TYR A 344 12.11 6.84 -23.86
C TYR A 344 11.84 5.42 -23.36
N PRO A 345 12.76 4.46 -23.60
CA PRO A 345 12.61 3.10 -23.09
C PRO A 345 12.86 3.07 -21.58
N LEU A 346 11.84 2.68 -20.80
CA LEU A 346 11.93 2.45 -19.36
C LEU A 346 11.88 0.94 -19.07
N PRO A 347 12.90 0.35 -18.45
CA PRO A 347 12.87 -1.05 -18.04
C PRO A 347 11.83 -1.23 -16.92
N VAL A 348 10.93 -2.19 -17.10
CA VAL A 348 9.93 -2.55 -16.08
C VAL A 348 10.12 -3.99 -15.63
N LYS A 349 9.78 -4.23 -14.37
CA LYS A 349 9.86 -5.59 -13.81
C LYS A 349 8.76 -6.48 -14.39
N PRO A 350 9.01 -7.80 -14.50
CA PRO A 350 8.09 -8.74 -15.16
C PRO A 350 6.64 -8.66 -14.65
N ASN A 351 6.43 -8.58 -13.33
CA ASN A 351 5.07 -8.54 -12.80
C ASN A 351 4.30 -7.26 -13.17
N LEU A 352 5.00 -6.13 -13.31
CA LEU A 352 4.36 -4.89 -13.79
C LEU A 352 4.09 -4.99 -15.29
N GLU A 353 5.02 -5.54 -16.06
CA GLU A 353 4.85 -5.77 -17.50
C GLU A 353 3.63 -6.67 -17.77
N ASP A 354 3.53 -7.82 -17.08
CA ASP A 354 2.42 -8.76 -17.17
C ASP A 354 1.09 -8.06 -16.84
N ALA A 355 1.07 -7.22 -15.79
CA ALA A 355 -0.09 -6.41 -15.45
C ALA A 355 -0.45 -5.43 -16.57
N LEU A 356 0.51 -4.65 -17.05
CA LEU A 356 0.31 -3.64 -18.10
C LEU A 356 -0.22 -4.25 -19.40
N ARG A 357 0.36 -5.38 -19.84
CA ARG A 357 -0.11 -6.11 -21.02
C ARG A 357 -1.52 -6.66 -20.83
N SER A 358 -1.85 -7.21 -19.66
CA SER A 358 -3.20 -7.67 -19.34
C SER A 358 -4.23 -6.54 -19.22
N LEU A 359 -3.78 -5.35 -18.82
CA LEU A 359 -4.63 -4.17 -18.63
C LEU A 359 -4.82 -3.35 -19.90
N ARG A 360 -3.96 -3.52 -20.93
CA ARG A 360 -4.09 -2.84 -22.21
C ARG A 360 -5.39 -3.28 -22.91
N LEU A 361 -6.21 -2.31 -23.30
CA LEU A 361 -7.44 -2.58 -24.05
C LEU A 361 -7.14 -2.53 -25.56
N PRO A 362 -7.73 -3.41 -26.38
CA PRO A 362 -7.46 -3.44 -27.82
C PRO A 362 -7.93 -2.21 -28.59
N THR A 363 -8.89 -1.45 -28.04
CA THR A 363 -9.56 -0.35 -28.77
C THR A 363 -9.64 0.96 -28.00
N GLN A 364 -9.15 1.04 -26.75
CA GLN A 364 -9.32 2.21 -25.90
C GLN A 364 -8.05 2.58 -25.14
N VAL A 365 -7.80 3.89 -25.07
CA VAL A 365 -6.80 4.50 -24.18
C VAL A 365 -7.25 4.34 -22.74
N ARG A 366 -6.33 3.92 -21.87
CA ARG A 366 -6.59 3.73 -20.44
C ARG A 366 -5.80 4.72 -19.61
N ARG A 367 -6.42 5.25 -18.56
CA ARG A 367 -5.80 6.18 -17.59
C ARG A 367 -5.52 5.42 -16.30
N LEU A 368 -4.23 5.21 -16.01
CA LEU A 368 -3.79 4.43 -14.87
C LEU A 368 -2.94 5.28 -13.92
N TRP A 369 -3.07 5.03 -12.63
CA TRP A 369 -2.08 5.43 -11.64
C TRP A 369 -1.32 4.20 -11.16
N ILE A 370 0.01 4.23 -11.31
CA ILE A 370 0.91 3.13 -10.94
C ILE A 370 2.06 3.75 -10.17
N ASP A 371 2.19 3.45 -8.88
CA ASP A 371 3.18 4.05 -7.98
C ASP A 371 4.62 4.02 -8.52
N ALA A 372 5.04 2.89 -9.09
CA ALA A 372 6.38 2.72 -9.65
C ALA A 372 6.67 3.61 -10.88
N LEU A 373 5.63 4.10 -11.57
CA LEU A 373 5.75 4.91 -12.78
C LEU A 373 5.32 6.36 -12.58
N CYS A 374 4.28 6.63 -11.78
CA CYS A 374 3.72 7.96 -11.57
C CYS A 374 4.52 8.78 -10.55
N ILE A 375 5.27 8.11 -9.67
CA ILE A 375 6.15 8.73 -8.68
C ILE A 375 7.60 8.58 -9.16
N ASP A 376 8.37 9.65 -9.12
CA ASP A 376 9.81 9.59 -9.27
C ASP A 376 10.42 8.91 -8.03
N GLN A 377 10.80 7.65 -8.19
CA GLN A 377 11.36 6.84 -7.10
C GLN A 377 12.80 7.25 -6.73
N SER A 378 13.48 7.98 -7.61
CA SER A 378 14.85 8.46 -7.36
C SER A 378 14.86 9.74 -6.51
N ASN A 379 13.80 10.55 -6.61
CA ASN A 379 13.65 11.77 -5.83
C ASN A 379 12.99 11.48 -4.47
N LEU A 380 13.80 11.39 -3.41
CA LEU A 380 13.33 11.08 -2.06
C LEU A 380 12.36 12.12 -1.47
N ASP A 381 12.48 13.39 -1.87
CA ASP A 381 11.55 14.44 -1.43
C ASP A 381 10.19 14.28 -2.11
N GLU A 382 10.20 14.03 -3.43
CA GLU A 382 8.98 13.69 -4.17
C GLU A 382 8.32 12.44 -3.60
N ARG A 383 9.08 11.34 -3.42
CA ARG A 383 8.59 10.08 -2.87
C ARG A 383 7.96 10.29 -1.48
N SER A 384 8.65 11.00 -0.59
CA SER A 384 8.12 11.31 0.76
C SER A 384 6.82 12.10 0.69
N ARG A 385 6.72 13.07 -0.24
CA ARG A 385 5.51 13.87 -0.48
C ARG A 385 4.37 13.04 -1.07
N GLN A 386 4.64 12.24 -2.10
CA GLN A 386 3.63 11.41 -2.77
C GLN A 386 3.06 10.36 -1.80
N VAL A 387 3.89 9.73 -0.97
CA VAL A 387 3.45 8.77 0.06
C VAL A 387 2.43 9.39 1.03
N GLN A 388 2.56 10.68 1.36
CA GLN A 388 1.57 11.38 2.19
C GLN A 388 0.20 11.51 1.51
N TYR A 389 0.16 11.57 0.18
CA TYR A 389 -1.06 11.74 -0.62
C TYR A 389 -1.58 10.46 -1.27
N MET A 390 -0.83 9.35 -1.26
CA MET A 390 -1.23 8.09 -1.90
C MET A 390 -2.65 7.66 -1.53
N ARG A 391 -3.06 7.86 -0.27
CA ARG A 391 -4.42 7.60 0.18
C ARG A 391 -5.49 8.34 -0.65
N LEU A 392 -5.24 9.61 -0.96
CA LEU A 392 -6.14 10.43 -1.77
C LEU A 392 -6.20 9.87 -3.20
N VAL A 393 -5.06 9.46 -3.75
CA VAL A 393 -5.01 8.83 -5.07
C VAL A 393 -5.91 7.58 -5.13
N TYR A 394 -5.78 6.66 -4.18
CA TYR A 394 -6.62 5.46 -4.16
C TYR A 394 -8.09 5.76 -3.82
N LYS A 395 -8.36 6.78 -2.99
CA LYS A 395 -9.73 7.22 -2.66
C LYS A 395 -10.46 7.83 -3.87
N HIS A 396 -9.77 8.61 -4.68
CA HIS A 396 -10.35 9.31 -5.84
C HIS A 396 -10.31 8.48 -7.14
N ALA A 397 -9.62 7.34 -7.14
CA ALA A 397 -9.67 6.40 -8.26
C ALA A 397 -11.11 5.89 -8.48
N ALA A 398 -11.51 5.78 -9.74
CA ALA A 398 -12.81 5.22 -10.13
C ALA A 398 -12.95 3.75 -9.68
N ARG A 399 -11.85 2.99 -9.78
CA ARG A 399 -11.66 1.70 -9.12
C ARG A 399 -10.18 1.41 -8.91
N VAL A 400 -9.91 0.53 -7.96
CA VAL A 400 -8.59 -0.02 -7.68
C VAL A 400 -8.50 -1.43 -8.21
N ILE A 401 -7.51 -1.68 -9.05
CA ILE A 401 -7.27 -2.98 -9.66
C ILE A 401 -6.23 -3.71 -8.83
N VAL A 402 -6.68 -4.72 -8.09
CA VAL A 402 -5.79 -5.63 -7.35
C VAL A 402 -5.28 -6.69 -8.31
N TRP A 403 -4.07 -6.46 -8.82
CA TRP A 403 -3.40 -7.40 -9.72
C TRP A 403 -2.76 -8.53 -8.92
N LEU A 404 -3.26 -9.75 -9.14
CA LEU A 404 -2.80 -10.94 -8.44
C LEU A 404 -1.79 -11.76 -9.28
N GLY A 405 -1.44 -11.36 -10.50
CA GLY A 405 -0.51 -12.08 -11.38
C GLY A 405 -1.22 -12.92 -12.45
N LEU A 406 -0.44 -13.73 -13.17
CA LEU A 406 -0.91 -14.57 -14.28
C LEU A 406 -1.78 -15.76 -13.82
N LYS A 407 -2.48 -16.38 -14.78
CA LYS A 407 -3.31 -17.57 -14.54
C LYS A 407 -2.45 -18.80 -14.28
N THR A 408 -2.93 -19.64 -13.36
CA THR A 408 -2.50 -21.02 -13.18
C THR A 408 -3.65 -21.96 -13.51
N SER A 409 -3.37 -23.26 -13.69
CA SER A 409 -4.38 -24.25 -14.10
C SER A 409 -5.62 -24.30 -13.18
N GLY A 410 -5.46 -23.95 -11.90
CA GLY A 410 -6.54 -23.95 -10.92
C GLY A 410 -7.24 -22.59 -10.68
N THR A 411 -6.74 -21.50 -11.27
CA THR A 411 -7.23 -20.15 -10.95
C THR A 411 -8.72 -19.97 -11.29
N GLN A 412 -9.17 -20.55 -12.41
CA GLN A 412 -10.57 -20.49 -12.82
C GLN A 412 -11.47 -21.14 -11.76
N GLU A 413 -11.13 -22.34 -11.31
CA GLU A 413 -11.88 -23.07 -10.28
C GLU A 413 -11.90 -22.30 -8.95
N ALA A 414 -10.78 -21.70 -8.57
CA ALA A 414 -10.69 -20.86 -7.38
C ALA A 414 -11.67 -19.66 -7.44
N PHE A 415 -11.77 -18.98 -8.59
CA PHE A 415 -12.68 -17.85 -8.76
C PHE A 415 -14.14 -18.30 -8.74
N LEU A 416 -14.49 -19.43 -9.38
CA LEU A 416 -15.84 -19.98 -9.27
C LEU A 416 -16.18 -20.39 -7.82
N ALA A 417 -15.22 -20.98 -7.10
CA ALA A 417 -15.41 -21.33 -5.70
C ALA A 417 -15.61 -20.07 -4.83
N ALA A 418 -14.77 -19.06 -5.00
CA ALA A 418 -14.89 -17.79 -4.29
C ALA A 418 -16.23 -17.10 -4.58
N GLU A 419 -16.72 -17.11 -5.83
CA GLU A 419 -18.04 -16.56 -6.18
C GLU A 419 -19.18 -17.32 -5.47
N ARG A 420 -19.14 -18.66 -5.47
CA ARG A 420 -20.12 -19.50 -4.76
C ARG A 420 -20.11 -19.22 -3.25
N LEU A 421 -18.92 -19.13 -2.66
CA LEU A 421 -18.73 -18.84 -1.25
C LEU A 421 -19.16 -17.41 -0.89
N ALA A 422 -18.95 -16.45 -1.79
CA ALA A 422 -19.40 -15.07 -1.60
C ALA A 422 -20.93 -14.97 -1.57
N ARG A 423 -21.68 -15.80 -2.31
CA ARG A 423 -23.15 -15.84 -2.21
C ARG A 423 -23.65 -16.27 -0.83
N ILE A 424 -22.86 -17.01 -0.06
CA ILE A 424 -23.19 -17.35 1.34
C ILE A 424 -23.31 -16.09 2.20
N ARG A 425 -22.59 -15.02 1.83
CA ARG A 425 -22.68 -13.72 2.48
C ARG A 425 -24.07 -13.09 2.37
N GLU A 426 -24.78 -13.31 1.27
CA GLU A 426 -26.15 -12.80 1.06
C GLU A 426 -27.15 -13.43 2.05
N TYR A 427 -26.87 -14.67 2.48
CA TYR A 427 -27.66 -15.39 3.48
C TYR A 427 -27.21 -15.12 4.92
N THR A 428 -25.94 -14.83 5.16
CA THR A 428 -25.39 -14.64 6.53
C THR A 428 -25.41 -13.19 7.01
N HIS A 429 -25.52 -12.23 6.08
CA HIS A 429 -25.64 -10.80 6.37
C HIS A 429 -26.69 -10.15 5.47
N PRO A 430 -27.99 -10.40 5.72
CA PRO A 430 -29.01 -9.83 4.88
C PRO A 430 -29.12 -8.30 5.16
N GLY A 431 -29.60 -7.53 4.18
CA GLY A 431 -29.60 -6.06 4.23
C GLY A 431 -30.32 -5.47 5.47
N PRO A 432 -30.24 -4.15 5.70
CA PRO A 432 -30.71 -3.50 6.94
C PRO A 432 -32.18 -3.77 7.33
N ASN A 433 -33.01 -4.22 6.38
CA ASN A 433 -34.44 -4.51 6.57
C ASN A 433 -34.78 -6.01 6.54
N ALA A 434 -33.81 -6.91 6.50
CA ALA A 434 -34.05 -8.34 6.44
C ALA A 434 -33.85 -9.00 7.81
N ALA A 435 -34.72 -9.95 8.15
CA ALA A 435 -34.64 -10.69 9.40
C ALA A 435 -33.27 -11.35 9.51
N GLN A 436 -32.54 -11.07 10.60
CA GLN A 436 -31.29 -11.75 10.91
C GLN A 436 -31.57 -13.26 10.99
N LEU A 437 -30.90 -14.03 10.14
CA LEU A 437 -30.85 -15.47 10.29
C LEU A 437 -30.18 -15.81 11.63
N ASP A 438 -30.71 -16.83 12.30
CA ASP A 438 -30.08 -17.39 13.50
C ASP A 438 -28.64 -17.80 13.17
N THR A 439 -27.70 -17.45 14.06
CA THR A 439 -26.26 -17.66 13.86
C THR A 439 -25.95 -19.14 13.63
N GLY A 440 -26.71 -20.05 14.25
CA GLY A 440 -26.59 -21.49 14.03
C GLY A 440 -27.05 -21.97 12.64
N ALA A 441 -28.11 -21.37 12.08
CA ALA A 441 -28.63 -21.71 10.75
C ALA A 441 -27.71 -21.20 9.62
N SER A 442 -27.22 -19.97 9.75
CA SER A 442 -26.16 -19.42 8.89
C SER A 442 -24.92 -20.30 8.85
N GLN A 443 -24.58 -20.92 9.99
CA GLN A 443 -23.41 -21.78 10.15
C GLN A 443 -23.60 -23.18 9.56
N GLN A 444 -24.79 -23.79 9.69
CA GLN A 444 -25.12 -25.05 9.02
C GLN A 444 -25.05 -24.91 7.50
N LEU A 445 -25.58 -23.80 6.97
CA LEU A 445 -25.50 -23.46 5.54
C LEU A 445 -24.05 -23.25 5.08
N MET A 446 -23.25 -22.52 5.87
CA MET A 446 -21.81 -22.36 5.59
C MET A 446 -21.07 -23.70 5.60
N SER A 447 -21.38 -24.61 6.53
CA SER A 447 -20.75 -25.92 6.59
C SER A 447 -21.16 -26.79 5.41
N SER A 448 -22.45 -26.91 5.11
CA SER A 448 -22.92 -27.74 4.00
C SER A 448 -22.34 -27.28 2.67
N MET A 449 -22.30 -25.97 2.43
CA MET A 449 -21.78 -25.42 1.17
C MET A 449 -20.25 -25.52 1.06
N ALA A 450 -19.52 -25.49 2.18
CA ALA A 450 -18.08 -25.76 2.19
C ALA A 450 -17.79 -27.25 1.97
N ASP A 451 -18.59 -28.14 2.56
CA ASP A 451 -18.50 -29.60 2.40
C ASP A 451 -18.88 -30.04 0.97
N ASP A 452 -19.74 -29.26 0.28
CA ASP A 452 -20.15 -29.48 -1.12
C ASP A 452 -19.08 -29.05 -2.15
N LEU A 453 -18.04 -28.31 -1.73
CA LEU A 453 -16.96 -27.90 -2.63
C LEU A 453 -15.90 -29.01 -2.76
N PRO A 454 -15.46 -29.35 -3.99
CA PRO A 454 -14.34 -30.26 -4.18
C PRO A 454 -13.08 -29.78 -3.44
N GLU A 455 -12.33 -30.70 -2.85
CA GLU A 455 -11.07 -30.40 -2.16
C GLU A 455 -10.08 -29.63 -3.07
N THR A 456 -10.10 -29.92 -4.38
CA THR A 456 -9.29 -29.23 -5.39
C THR A 456 -9.59 -27.73 -5.44
N CYS A 457 -10.86 -27.32 -5.32
CA CYS A 457 -11.24 -25.91 -5.30
C CYS A 457 -10.64 -25.17 -4.10
N MET A 458 -10.59 -25.81 -2.92
CA MET A 458 -10.00 -25.23 -1.72
C MET A 458 -8.48 -25.11 -1.82
N ILE A 459 -7.81 -26.10 -2.44
CA ILE A 459 -6.38 -26.04 -2.75
C ILE A 459 -6.07 -24.88 -3.69
N HIS A 460 -6.84 -24.70 -4.76
CA HIS A 460 -6.65 -23.61 -5.72
C HIS A 460 -6.98 -22.24 -5.11
N LEU A 461 -7.99 -22.16 -4.25
CA LEU A 461 -8.27 -20.94 -3.50
C LEU A 461 -7.11 -20.59 -2.56
N ASN A 462 -6.54 -21.59 -1.89
CA ASN A 462 -5.34 -21.40 -1.08
C ASN A 462 -4.16 -20.83 -1.88
N GLU A 463 -3.91 -21.39 -3.06
CA GLU A 463 -2.86 -20.95 -3.97
C GLU A 463 -2.99 -19.45 -4.31
N VAL A 464 -4.22 -18.96 -4.54
CA VAL A 464 -4.49 -17.52 -4.77
C VAL A 464 -4.10 -16.68 -3.55
N PHE A 465 -4.44 -17.11 -2.33
CA PHE A 465 -4.11 -16.38 -1.11
C PHE A 465 -2.64 -16.50 -0.66
N GLU A 466 -1.90 -17.47 -1.20
CA GLU A 466 -0.46 -17.60 -0.99
C GLU A 466 0.37 -16.69 -1.91
N ARG A 467 -0.28 -16.02 -2.88
CA ARG A 467 0.39 -15.07 -3.76
C ARG A 467 0.98 -13.88 -2.97
N PRO A 468 2.12 -13.29 -3.42
CA PRO A 468 2.83 -12.25 -2.67
C PRO A 468 2.00 -11.01 -2.31
N TYR A 469 0.95 -10.72 -3.08
CA TYR A 469 0.05 -9.57 -2.85
C TYR A 469 -0.50 -9.53 -1.42
N PHE A 470 -1.02 -10.66 -0.92
CA PHE A 470 -1.65 -10.73 0.40
C PHE A 470 -0.67 -10.56 1.56
N ASN A 471 0.63 -10.64 1.27
CA ASN A 471 1.72 -10.48 2.22
C ASN A 471 2.39 -9.10 2.14
N ARG A 472 1.99 -8.17 1.26
CA ARG A 472 2.64 -6.85 1.12
C ARG A 472 1.94 -5.78 1.94
N CYS A 473 2.71 -5.02 2.72
CA CYS A 473 2.15 -4.01 3.65
C CYS A 473 1.39 -2.88 2.94
N TRP A 474 1.93 -2.38 1.82
CA TRP A 474 1.32 -1.29 1.04
C TRP A 474 -0.08 -1.62 0.53
N CYS A 475 -0.32 -2.85 0.06
CA CYS A 475 -1.59 -3.29 -0.51
C CYS A 475 -2.79 -3.08 0.42
N VAL A 476 -2.56 -3.09 1.75
CA VAL A 476 -3.59 -2.84 2.76
C VAL A 476 -4.16 -1.43 2.60
N GLN A 477 -3.31 -0.41 2.54
CA GLN A 477 -3.75 0.99 2.41
C GLN A 477 -4.51 1.21 1.11
N GLU A 478 -4.04 0.60 0.02
CA GLU A 478 -4.57 0.76 -1.33
C GLU A 478 -6.02 0.26 -1.41
N VAL A 479 -6.29 -0.91 -0.83
CA VAL A 479 -7.65 -1.46 -0.72
C VAL A 479 -8.48 -0.68 0.29
N VAL A 480 -7.95 -0.35 1.47
CA VAL A 480 -8.72 0.35 2.52
C VAL A 480 -9.16 1.74 2.08
N ALA A 481 -8.29 2.47 1.36
CA ALA A 481 -8.60 3.81 0.87
C ALA A 481 -9.56 3.83 -0.33
N SER A 482 -9.60 2.75 -1.12
CA SER A 482 -10.43 2.64 -2.33
C SER A 482 -11.92 2.83 -2.07
N THR A 483 -12.66 3.38 -3.02
CA THR A 483 -14.12 3.30 -3.04
C THR A 483 -14.55 1.89 -3.47
N TRP A 484 -14.01 1.44 -4.60
CA TRP A 484 -14.26 0.14 -5.20
C TRP A 484 -12.95 -0.56 -5.58
N ALA A 485 -12.79 -1.82 -5.17
CA ALA A 485 -11.62 -2.65 -5.50
C ALA A 485 -12.05 -3.97 -6.15
N ILE A 486 -11.33 -4.36 -7.21
CA ILE A 486 -11.52 -5.62 -7.93
C ILE A 486 -10.28 -6.49 -7.81
N ALA A 487 -10.44 -7.80 -7.69
CA ALA A 487 -9.37 -8.78 -7.86
C ALA A 487 -9.26 -9.14 -9.34
N LYS A 488 -8.05 -9.08 -9.91
CA LYS A 488 -7.79 -9.38 -11.32
C LYS A 488 -6.65 -10.38 -11.50
N ILE A 489 -6.92 -11.41 -12.31
CA ILE A 489 -5.93 -12.37 -12.83
C ILE A 489 -6.22 -12.54 -14.33
N GLU A 490 -5.40 -11.91 -15.17
CA GLU A 490 -5.62 -11.85 -16.62
C GLU A 490 -7.07 -11.42 -16.97
N ASP A 491 -7.82 -12.22 -17.71
CA ASP A 491 -9.22 -12.00 -18.06
C ASP A 491 -10.21 -12.30 -16.92
N LEU A 492 -9.78 -12.89 -15.79
CA LEU A 492 -10.65 -13.09 -14.63
C LEU A 492 -10.70 -11.86 -13.75
N GLU A 493 -11.92 -11.49 -13.37
CA GLU A 493 -12.21 -10.34 -12.53
C GLU A 493 -13.36 -10.66 -11.58
N MET A 494 -13.24 -10.23 -10.33
CA MET A 494 -14.34 -10.21 -9.36
C MET A 494 -14.15 -9.09 -8.34
N SER A 495 -15.19 -8.81 -7.55
CA SER A 495 -15.07 -7.94 -6.38
C SER A 495 -13.99 -8.46 -5.43
N PHE A 496 -13.04 -7.60 -5.04
CA PHE A 496 -11.98 -8.01 -4.11
C PHE A 496 -12.53 -8.40 -2.74
N LEU A 497 -13.66 -7.78 -2.33
CA LEU A 497 -14.32 -8.11 -1.06
C LEU A 497 -14.94 -9.51 -1.09
N ASP A 498 -15.43 -9.94 -2.25
CA ASP A 498 -16.02 -11.26 -2.42
C ASP A 498 -14.94 -12.34 -2.43
N LEU A 499 -13.77 -12.03 -3.03
CA LEU A 499 -12.60 -12.88 -2.91
C LEU A 499 -12.21 -13.06 -1.44
N ILE A 500 -11.92 -11.99 -0.69
CA ILE A 500 -11.47 -12.11 0.71
C ILE A 500 -12.55 -12.66 1.66
N ALA A 501 -13.83 -12.66 1.29
CA ALA A 501 -14.88 -13.33 2.07
C ALA A 501 -14.69 -14.85 2.14
N SER A 502 -14.16 -15.44 1.08
CA SER A 502 -13.84 -16.88 1.05
C SER A 502 -12.72 -17.27 2.03
N LEU A 503 -11.95 -16.29 2.53
CA LEU A 503 -10.81 -16.52 3.42
C LEU A 503 -11.22 -17.10 4.79
N VAL A 504 -12.39 -16.73 5.29
CA VAL A 504 -12.95 -17.27 6.55
C VAL A 504 -13.13 -18.78 6.44
N ILE A 505 -13.64 -19.23 5.29
CA ILE A 505 -13.92 -20.64 5.01
C ILE A 505 -12.60 -21.38 4.75
N LEU A 506 -11.68 -20.76 4.01
CA LEU A 506 -10.35 -21.33 3.78
C LEU A 506 -9.58 -21.56 5.08
N ALA A 507 -9.64 -20.62 6.03
CA ALA A 507 -8.99 -20.76 7.33
C ALA A 507 -9.56 -21.93 8.14
N ARG A 508 -10.88 -22.14 8.09
CA ARG A 508 -11.55 -23.30 8.71
C ARG A 508 -11.09 -24.61 8.07
N TRP A 509 -11.04 -24.68 6.74
CA TRP A 509 -10.61 -25.86 6.01
C TRP A 509 -9.19 -26.28 6.36
N LYS A 510 -8.26 -25.33 6.54
CA LYS A 510 -6.88 -25.63 6.95
C LYS A 510 -6.74 -26.19 8.37
N GLY A 511 -7.76 -26.05 9.22
CA GLY A 511 -7.65 -26.39 10.65
C GLY A 511 -6.56 -25.61 11.40
N GLU A 512 -6.00 -24.56 10.78
CA GLU A 512 -4.89 -23.77 11.33
C GLU A 512 -5.41 -22.65 12.24
N ILE A 513 -4.92 -22.61 13.48
CA ILE A 513 -4.97 -21.42 14.35
C ILE A 513 -3.87 -20.48 13.87
N SER A 514 -4.13 -19.72 12.81
CA SER A 514 -3.07 -18.96 12.17
C SER A 514 -2.82 -17.62 12.89
N ILE A 515 -2.18 -17.68 14.07
CA ILE A 515 -1.57 -16.54 14.80
C ILE A 515 -0.49 -15.84 13.93
N HIS A 516 -0.16 -16.37 12.75
CA HIS A 516 0.98 -15.93 11.94
C HIS A 516 0.63 -15.56 10.48
N ARG A 517 -0.63 -15.63 10.04
CA ARG A 517 -0.99 -15.32 8.64
C ARG A 517 -1.76 -14.00 8.51
N PRO A 518 -1.61 -13.27 7.40
CA PRO A 518 -2.22 -11.94 7.19
C PRO A 518 -3.76 -11.94 7.11
N TYR A 519 -4.40 -13.10 7.28
CA TYR A 519 -5.83 -13.30 7.08
C TYR A 519 -6.70 -12.56 8.11
N GLU A 520 -6.23 -12.40 9.36
CA GLU A 520 -6.95 -11.64 10.39
C GLU A 520 -7.18 -10.18 9.96
N LEU A 521 -6.19 -9.58 9.30
CA LEU A 521 -6.27 -8.21 8.82
C LEU A 521 -7.25 -8.09 7.65
N TRP A 522 -7.17 -8.98 6.66
CA TRP A 522 -8.08 -8.98 5.52
C TRP A 522 -9.53 -9.24 5.95
N ASN A 523 -9.74 -10.11 6.93
CA ASN A 523 -11.04 -10.33 7.55
C ASN A 523 -11.54 -9.07 8.32
N LEU A 524 -10.66 -8.37 9.06
CA LEU A 524 -11.02 -7.11 9.70
C LEU A 524 -11.50 -6.06 8.68
N ILE A 525 -10.84 -5.96 7.54
CA ILE A 525 -11.20 -5.02 6.45
C ILE A 525 -12.58 -5.36 5.89
N LEU A 526 -12.83 -6.65 5.66
CA LEU A 526 -14.12 -7.15 5.21
C LEU A 526 -15.25 -6.77 6.19
N MET A 527 -15.06 -7.07 7.48
CA MET A 527 -16.04 -6.80 8.53
C MET A 527 -16.33 -5.30 8.68
N ARG A 528 -15.30 -4.44 8.59
CA ARG A 528 -15.47 -2.98 8.71
C ARG A 528 -16.24 -2.35 7.55
N ARG A 529 -16.09 -2.87 6.33
CA ARG A 529 -16.85 -2.37 5.16
C ARG A 529 -18.31 -2.84 5.16
N GLN A 530 -18.64 -3.89 5.91
CA GLN A 530 -19.97 -4.50 5.97
C GLN A 530 -20.84 -3.97 7.13
N ALA A 531 -20.25 -3.32 8.13
CA ALA A 531 -20.95 -3.02 9.37
C ALA A 531 -21.96 -1.85 9.26
N THR A 532 -23.23 -2.23 9.07
CA THR A 532 -24.40 -1.65 9.78
C THR A 532 -24.43 -2.12 11.25
N MET A 533 -23.51 -3.01 11.65
CA MET A 533 -23.44 -3.63 12.97
C MET A 533 -22.67 -2.80 14.02
N THR A 534 -23.33 -2.60 15.14
CA THR A 534 -23.06 -1.81 16.33
C THR A 534 -21.89 -2.32 17.19
N GLN A 535 -20.67 -2.37 16.66
CA GLN A 535 -19.47 -2.29 17.51
C GLN A 535 -18.61 -1.10 17.09
N GLY A 536 -18.93 0.06 17.68
CA GLY A 536 -18.14 1.29 17.67
C GLY A 536 -17.72 1.77 16.28
N ARG A 537 -18.47 2.71 15.69
CA ARG A 537 -18.00 3.47 14.52
C ARG A 537 -16.55 3.92 14.77
N PRO A 538 -15.64 3.80 13.77
CA PRO A 538 -14.26 4.23 13.96
C PRO A 538 -14.22 5.67 14.45
N LYS A 539 -13.38 5.94 15.44
CA LYS A 539 -13.25 7.27 16.07
C LYS A 539 -12.84 8.33 15.05
N VAL A 540 -12.16 7.91 13.98
CA VAL A 540 -11.66 8.74 12.88
C VAL A 540 -12.16 8.19 11.55
N GLU A 541 -12.74 9.04 10.71
CA GLU A 541 -13.24 8.65 9.39
C GLU A 541 -12.11 8.12 8.48
N GLY A 542 -12.34 6.98 7.82
CA GLY A 542 -11.35 6.33 6.96
C GLY A 542 -10.25 5.57 7.70
N SER A 543 -10.27 5.54 9.04
CA SER A 543 -9.35 4.73 9.85
C SER A 543 -9.86 3.30 10.05
N ILE A 544 -8.93 2.34 10.05
CA ILE A 544 -9.18 0.95 10.43
C ILE A 544 -8.70 0.60 11.85
N GLY A 545 -8.25 1.58 12.63
CA GLY A 545 -7.96 1.42 14.07
C GLY A 545 -6.74 2.22 14.56
N SER A 546 -6.37 1.99 15.82
CA SER A 546 -5.19 2.62 16.42
C SER A 546 -3.89 2.16 15.75
N PHE A 547 -2.90 3.04 15.72
CA PHE A 547 -1.63 2.80 15.05
C PHE A 547 -0.87 1.60 15.65
N LEU A 548 -0.83 1.46 16.98
CA LEU A 548 -0.21 0.30 17.63
C LEU A 548 -0.93 -1.00 17.27
N GLY A 549 -2.27 -0.98 17.26
CA GLY A 549 -3.06 -2.16 16.87
C GLY A 549 -2.87 -2.56 15.40
N LEU A 550 -2.65 -1.59 14.51
CA LEU A 550 -2.34 -1.87 13.11
C LEU A 550 -0.92 -2.39 12.92
N LEU A 551 0.09 -1.77 13.56
CA LEU A 551 1.47 -2.26 13.56
C LEU A 551 1.56 -3.71 14.03
N GLU A 552 0.75 -4.09 15.02
CA GLU A 552 0.68 -5.45 15.50
C GLU A 552 0.10 -6.40 14.43
N ARG A 553 -1.04 -6.04 13.83
CA ARG A 553 -1.73 -6.88 12.83
C ARG A 553 -0.98 -6.98 11.51
N THR A 554 -0.21 -5.96 11.14
CA THR A 554 0.58 -5.93 9.89
C THR A 554 2.00 -6.42 10.08
N ARG A 555 2.40 -6.85 11.30
CA ARG A 555 3.79 -7.24 11.58
C ARG A 555 4.30 -8.36 10.67
N THR A 556 3.44 -9.29 10.28
CA THR A 556 3.77 -10.41 9.38
C THR A 556 3.80 -10.03 7.90
N LEU A 557 3.24 -8.87 7.53
CA LEU A 557 3.34 -8.35 6.17
C LEU A 557 4.77 -7.93 5.87
N GLN A 558 5.18 -8.02 4.61
CA GLN A 558 6.50 -7.72 4.10
C GLN A 558 6.54 -6.29 3.54
N ALA A 559 7.73 -5.70 3.62
CA ALA A 559 8.07 -4.42 3.02
C ALA A 559 9.50 -4.50 2.48
N THR A 560 9.78 -3.84 1.35
CA THR A 560 11.14 -3.79 0.78
C THR A 560 12.02 -2.79 1.54
N ASP A 561 11.43 -1.67 1.95
CA ASP A 561 12.04 -0.69 2.84
C ASP A 561 11.41 -0.85 4.23
N ASP A 562 12.23 -1.07 5.26
CA ASP A 562 11.73 -1.31 6.61
C ASP A 562 10.84 -0.15 7.12
N ARG A 563 11.13 1.09 6.70
CA ARG A 563 10.33 2.28 7.08
C ARG A 563 8.89 2.19 6.60
N ASP A 564 8.62 1.43 5.54
CA ASP A 564 7.28 1.25 4.99
C ASP A 564 6.36 0.42 5.91
N LYS A 565 6.91 -0.33 6.87
CA LYS A 565 6.10 -0.92 7.96
C LYS A 565 5.37 0.13 8.79
N VAL A 566 5.89 1.36 8.80
CA VAL A 566 5.33 2.51 9.50
C VAL A 566 4.56 3.38 8.51
N PHE A 567 5.19 3.78 7.40
CA PHE A 567 4.63 4.79 6.49
C PHE A 567 3.35 4.34 5.80
N SER A 568 3.22 3.06 5.43
CA SER A 568 2.01 2.50 4.81
C SER A 568 0.77 2.50 5.71
N LEU A 569 0.94 2.69 7.02
CA LEU A 569 -0.15 2.68 7.98
C LEU A 569 -0.64 4.09 8.34
N LEU A 570 0.19 5.12 8.13
CA LEU A 570 -0.11 6.51 8.52
C LEU A 570 -1.38 7.05 7.87
N CYS A 571 -1.75 6.51 6.72
CA CYS A 571 -2.92 6.93 5.97
C CYS A 571 -4.21 6.15 6.30
N ILE A 572 -4.13 5.16 7.20
CA ILE A 572 -5.26 4.29 7.56
C ILE A 572 -5.40 4.06 9.07
N CYS A 573 -4.58 4.74 9.88
CA CYS A 573 -4.63 4.70 11.34
C CYS A 573 -5.21 5.98 11.94
N ASP A 574 -5.79 5.87 13.14
CA ASP A 574 -6.41 7.00 13.86
C ASP A 574 -5.42 8.16 14.04
N GLU A 575 -4.20 7.84 14.49
CA GLU A 575 -3.13 8.78 14.77
C GLU A 575 -2.61 9.48 13.53
N GLY A 576 -2.52 8.77 12.41
CA GLY A 576 -1.97 9.30 11.18
C GLY A 576 -2.96 10.18 10.42
N LEU A 577 -4.26 9.84 10.45
CA LEU A 577 -5.35 10.62 9.85
C LEU A 577 -5.80 11.79 10.71
N ASN A 578 -5.81 11.64 12.03
CA ASN A 578 -6.13 12.72 12.96
C ASN A 578 -5.15 12.76 14.16
N PRO A 579 -3.95 13.34 13.96
CA PRO A 579 -2.95 13.47 15.01
C PRO A 579 -3.44 14.19 16.27
N VAL A 580 -4.33 15.18 16.11
CA VAL A 580 -4.89 15.96 17.23
C VAL A 580 -5.81 15.12 18.09
N LEU A 581 -6.72 14.34 17.49
CA LEU A 581 -7.61 13.42 18.23
C LEU A 581 -6.83 12.32 18.95
N ALA A 582 -5.74 11.86 18.35
CA ALA A 582 -4.84 10.87 18.95
C ALA A 582 -4.10 11.41 20.18
N LEU A 583 -3.57 12.64 20.12
CA LEU A 583 -2.81 13.24 21.21
C LEU A 583 -3.69 13.70 22.39
N THR A 584 -4.96 13.96 22.12
CA THR A 584 -5.92 14.48 23.11
C THR A 584 -6.92 13.43 23.58
N GLY A 585 -6.77 12.16 23.17
CA GLY A 585 -7.64 11.05 23.54
C GLY A 585 -7.64 10.80 25.06
N VAL A 586 -8.80 10.88 25.68
CA VAL A 586 -8.98 10.58 27.11
C VAL A 586 -9.43 9.13 27.24
N PHE A 587 -8.89 8.42 28.23
CA PHE A 587 -9.07 6.97 28.42
C PHE A 587 -10.43 6.60 29.05
N ASP A 588 -11.22 7.59 29.47
CA ASP A 588 -12.47 7.40 30.20
C ASP A 588 -13.67 7.76 29.32
N ASN A 589 -14.79 7.04 29.48
CA ASN A 589 -16.07 7.31 28.79
C ASN A 589 -16.66 8.69 29.15
N ASN A 590 -16.03 9.41 30.07
CA ASN A 590 -16.34 10.77 30.45
C ASN A 590 -15.75 11.78 29.45
N ASP A 591 -16.11 11.62 28.18
CA ASP A 591 -15.77 12.55 27.09
C ASP A 591 -16.61 13.83 27.27
N SER A 592 -16.22 14.65 28.26
CA SER A 592 -16.89 15.91 28.58
C SER A 592 -17.03 16.76 27.32
N TRP A 593 -18.20 17.37 27.15
CA TRP A 593 -18.49 18.26 26.02
C TRP A 593 -17.42 19.36 25.83
N ARG A 594 -16.76 19.79 26.92
CA ARG A 594 -15.65 20.75 26.90
C ARG A 594 -14.41 20.19 26.19
N ILE A 595 -14.05 18.94 26.44
CA ILE A 595 -12.92 18.26 25.79
C ILE A 595 -13.22 18.07 24.31
N ARG A 596 -14.46 17.69 23.96
CA ARG A 596 -14.91 17.62 22.55
C ARG A 596 -14.82 18.98 21.84
N LEU A 597 -15.20 20.06 22.52
CA LEU A 597 -15.12 21.42 21.96
C LEU A 597 -13.66 21.86 21.72
N ILE A 598 -12.77 21.65 22.70
CA ILE A 598 -11.33 21.94 22.57
C ILE A 598 -10.72 21.12 21.43
N ARG A 599 -11.05 19.82 21.34
CA ARG A 599 -10.60 18.95 20.24
C ARG A 599 -11.06 19.45 18.87
N ARG A 600 -12.33 19.85 18.74
CA ARG A 600 -12.87 20.41 17.48
C ARG A 600 -12.18 21.73 17.12
N GLY A 601 -11.94 22.61 18.09
CA GLY A 601 -11.21 23.86 17.89
C GLY A 601 -9.77 23.62 17.41
N PHE A 602 -9.00 22.78 18.12
CA PHE A 602 -7.63 22.43 17.73
C PHE A 602 -7.57 21.71 16.38
N THR A 603 -8.51 20.81 16.09
CA THR A 603 -8.57 20.11 14.80
C THR A 603 -8.85 21.10 13.66
N ARG A 604 -9.76 22.06 13.84
CA ARG A 604 -10.03 23.12 12.85
C ARG A 604 -8.80 23.99 12.61
N ILE A 605 -8.12 24.44 13.67
CA ILE A 605 -6.89 25.24 13.55
C ILE A 605 -5.80 24.42 12.86
N ASN A 606 -5.59 23.17 13.27
CA ASN A 606 -4.61 22.27 12.68
C ASN A 606 -4.87 22.04 11.18
N ASN A 607 -6.13 21.79 10.81
CA ASN A 607 -6.51 21.58 9.41
C ASN A 607 -6.40 22.87 8.59
N PHE A 608 -6.74 24.03 9.18
CA PHE A 608 -6.57 25.33 8.56
C PHE A 608 -5.09 25.64 8.29
N VAL A 609 -4.22 25.50 9.30
CA VAL A 609 -2.78 25.78 9.16
C VAL A 609 -2.10 24.79 8.22
N ASN A 610 -2.40 23.49 8.31
CA ASN A 610 -1.87 22.50 7.37
C ASN A 610 -2.44 22.69 5.95
N GLY A 611 -3.65 23.24 5.84
CA GLY A 611 -4.26 23.65 4.58
C GLY A 611 -3.64 24.91 3.98
N LEU A 612 -2.83 25.69 4.71
CA LEU A 612 -2.13 26.88 4.20
C LEU A 612 -0.72 26.56 3.66
N ALA A 613 -0.12 25.44 4.05
CA ALA A 613 1.01 24.83 3.36
C ALA A 613 1.30 23.44 3.97
N PRO A 614 1.33 22.37 3.17
CA PRO A 614 1.55 21.00 3.65
C PRO A 614 2.90 20.80 4.37
N ASN A 615 3.89 21.64 4.07
CA ASN A 615 5.20 21.61 4.72
C ASN A 615 5.16 22.07 6.18
N LEU A 616 4.21 22.93 6.56
CA LEU A 616 4.13 23.40 7.95
C LEU A 616 3.92 22.23 8.91
N ASN A 617 3.14 21.21 8.51
CA ASN A 617 2.82 20.03 9.32
C ASN A 617 2.55 20.42 10.79
N PHE A 618 1.89 21.56 10.99
CA PHE A 618 1.72 22.21 12.28
C PHE A 618 1.02 21.20 13.20
N GLY A 619 1.55 20.99 14.39
CA GLY A 619 1.00 20.04 15.36
C GLY A 619 1.17 18.54 15.02
N ARG A 620 1.66 18.15 13.84
CA ARG A 620 1.91 16.73 13.48
C ARG A 620 3.29 16.29 13.99
N PRO A 621 3.38 15.31 14.91
CA PRO A 621 4.65 14.80 15.41
C PRO A 621 5.56 14.28 14.29
N ARG A 622 6.88 14.39 14.47
CA ARG A 622 7.89 13.94 13.49
C ARG A 622 7.73 12.46 13.12
N ALA A 623 7.35 11.63 14.10
CA ALA A 623 7.07 10.19 13.92
C ALA A 623 5.95 9.88 12.92
N LEU A 624 5.08 10.86 12.64
CA LEU A 624 3.92 10.69 11.75
C LEU A 624 4.16 11.32 10.36
N ARG A 625 5.41 11.67 10.03
CA ARG A 625 5.78 12.27 8.74
C ARG A 625 6.68 11.28 7.97
N PRO A 626 6.27 10.81 6.78
CA PRO A 626 7.16 10.08 5.88
C PRO A 626 8.39 10.92 5.54
N ASP A 627 9.57 10.34 5.76
CA ASP A 627 10.88 10.96 5.47
C ASP A 627 11.88 9.86 5.10
N TYR A 628 12.07 9.65 3.80
CA TYR A 628 13.01 8.66 3.28
C TYR A 628 14.48 9.09 3.32
N LYS A 629 14.79 10.34 3.72
CA LYS A 629 16.18 10.76 3.97
C LYS A 629 16.65 10.34 5.36
N ARG A 630 15.74 9.92 6.24
CA ARG A 630 16.06 9.55 7.60
C ARG A 630 16.43 8.08 7.74
N GLU A 631 17.43 7.85 8.60
CA GLU A 631 17.85 6.51 9.01
C GLU A 631 16.69 5.73 9.66
N THR A 632 16.54 4.47 9.28
CA THR A 632 15.47 3.57 9.74
C THR A 632 15.39 3.52 11.27
N VAL A 633 16.50 3.29 11.97
CA VAL A 633 16.53 3.22 13.44
C VAL A 633 15.90 4.45 14.11
N LEU A 634 16.13 5.65 13.57
CA LEU A 634 15.58 6.89 14.12
C LEU A 634 14.08 7.03 13.86
N VAL A 635 13.57 6.50 12.74
CA VAL A 635 12.12 6.44 12.47
C VAL A 635 11.42 5.57 13.53
N TYR A 636 11.99 4.40 13.83
CA TYR A 636 11.47 3.49 14.85
C TYR A 636 11.61 4.02 16.28
N CYS A 637 12.70 4.72 16.60
CA CYS A 637 12.88 5.40 17.88
C CYS A 637 11.81 6.49 18.08
N ASP A 638 11.59 7.33 17.07
CA ASP A 638 10.60 8.40 17.10
C ASP A 638 9.18 7.84 17.23
N LEU A 639 8.86 6.77 16.49
CA LEU A 639 7.58 6.06 16.58
C LEU A 639 7.33 5.52 17.99
N THR A 640 8.29 4.79 18.55
CA THR A 640 8.16 4.18 19.88
C THR A 640 7.95 5.26 20.95
N ARG A 641 8.72 6.35 20.92
CA ARG A 641 8.51 7.49 21.82
C ARG A 641 7.16 8.16 21.60
N PHE A 642 6.71 8.33 20.35
CA PHE A 642 5.39 8.88 20.06
C PHE A 642 4.29 8.01 20.70
N LEU A 643 4.37 6.69 20.56
CA LEU A 643 3.41 5.75 21.12
C LEU A 643 3.40 5.72 22.65
N MET A 644 4.54 6.00 23.30
CA MET A 644 4.63 6.15 24.76
C MET A 644 4.18 7.53 25.26
N ARG A 645 4.30 8.58 24.43
CA ARG A 645 3.96 9.97 24.81
C ARG A 645 2.50 10.33 24.51
N LYS A 646 1.84 9.65 23.57
CA LYS A 646 0.41 9.86 23.28
C LYS A 646 -0.43 9.46 24.50
N GLN A 647 -1.52 10.18 24.81
CA GLN A 647 -2.40 9.81 25.92
C GLN A 647 -3.05 8.43 25.65
N PRO A 648 -3.10 7.52 26.64
CA PRO A 648 -2.86 7.70 28.07
C PRO A 648 -1.40 7.50 28.53
N ARG A 649 -0.37 7.71 27.72
CA ARG A 649 1.06 7.52 28.08
C ARG A 649 1.34 6.15 28.73
N ILE A 650 1.00 5.08 28.04
CA ILE A 650 1.23 3.70 28.49
C ILE A 650 2.38 3.06 27.72
N LEU A 651 2.97 2.02 28.33
CA LEU A 651 4.16 1.35 27.80
C LEU A 651 3.85 0.11 26.96
N ASP A 652 2.60 -0.10 26.52
CA ASP A 652 2.17 -1.27 25.72
C ASP A 652 3.02 -1.49 24.45
N VAL A 653 3.63 -0.44 23.90
CA VAL A 653 4.57 -0.58 22.77
C VAL A 653 5.82 -1.37 23.15
N LEU A 654 6.29 -1.30 24.40
CA LEU A 654 7.46 -2.04 24.88
C LEU A 654 7.20 -3.54 24.99
N ASP A 655 5.94 -3.97 25.12
CA ASP A 655 5.57 -5.40 25.08
C ASP A 655 5.84 -6.04 23.70
N HIS A 656 6.10 -5.22 22.68
CA HIS A 656 6.43 -5.64 21.32
C HIS A 656 7.94 -5.70 21.04
N VAL A 657 8.77 -5.41 22.05
CA VAL A 657 10.21 -5.63 22.01
C VAL A 657 10.47 -7.13 22.11
N GLN A 658 10.88 -7.71 20.99
CA GLN A 658 11.19 -9.13 20.84
C GLN A 658 12.54 -9.25 20.15
N HIS A 659 13.51 -9.84 20.84
CA HIS A 659 14.86 -10.04 20.33
C HIS A 659 15.03 -11.48 19.83
N ASN A 660 15.59 -11.61 18.63
CA ASN A 660 15.96 -12.91 18.03
C ASN A 660 17.43 -13.25 18.22
N GLU A 661 18.25 -12.22 18.40
CA GLU A 661 19.68 -12.28 18.64
C GLU A 661 19.97 -11.52 19.94
N ASP A 662 21.20 -11.63 20.46
CA ASP A 662 21.57 -10.91 21.67
C ASP A 662 21.43 -9.40 21.43
N PRO A 663 20.63 -8.67 22.22
CA PRO A 663 20.47 -7.22 22.08
C PRO A 663 21.80 -6.45 22.15
N ASP A 664 22.85 -7.02 22.75
CA ASP A 664 24.20 -6.44 22.77
C ASP A 664 24.85 -6.28 21.40
N LEU A 665 24.52 -7.18 20.47
CA LEU A 665 25.14 -7.22 19.14
C LEU A 665 24.34 -6.40 18.12
N GLY A 666 23.20 -5.83 18.53
CA GLY A 666 22.27 -5.14 17.66
C GLY A 666 22.65 -3.68 17.39
N GLU A 667 22.40 -3.22 16.17
CA GLU A 667 22.54 -1.81 15.79
C GLU A 667 21.40 -0.91 16.33
N TYR A 668 20.30 -1.53 16.77
CA TYR A 668 19.10 -0.86 17.26
C TYR A 668 19.09 -0.81 18.79
N PRO A 669 18.64 0.30 19.40
CA PRO A 669 18.42 0.36 20.84
C PRO A 669 17.51 -0.76 21.33
N SER A 670 17.85 -1.36 22.46
CA SER A 670 17.19 -2.56 22.98
C SER A 670 15.70 -2.37 23.27
N TRP A 671 15.27 -1.13 23.52
CA TRP A 671 13.88 -0.77 23.83
C TRP A 671 12.99 -0.54 22.59
N VAL A 672 13.55 -0.61 21.38
CA VAL A 672 12.82 -0.29 20.13
C VAL A 672 12.27 -1.57 19.50
N PRO A 673 10.94 -1.72 19.33
CA PRO A 673 10.36 -2.82 18.58
C PRO A 673 10.73 -2.76 17.10
N LYS A 674 11.37 -3.82 16.60
CA LYS A 674 11.67 -4.00 15.17
C LYS A 674 10.45 -4.54 14.43
N TRP A 675 9.58 -3.66 13.93
CA TRP A 675 8.35 -4.06 13.20
C TRP A 675 8.62 -4.72 11.83
N PHE A 676 9.84 -4.62 11.31
CA PHE A 676 10.26 -5.36 10.12
C PHE A 676 10.55 -6.84 10.44
N ASP A 677 10.99 -7.14 11.66
CA ASP A 677 11.18 -8.50 12.14
C ASP A 677 9.86 -9.21 12.40
N GLN A 678 9.78 -10.47 11.94
CA GLN A 678 8.64 -11.32 12.21
C GLN A 678 8.43 -11.51 13.71
N ARG A 679 7.15 -11.48 14.12
CA ARG A 679 6.75 -11.75 15.50
C ARG A 679 7.11 -13.19 15.87
N THR A 680 7.85 -13.38 16.95
CA THR A 680 8.23 -14.71 17.44
C THR A 680 7.32 -15.27 18.51
N CYS A 681 6.70 -14.41 19.31
CA CYS A 681 5.78 -14.82 20.36
C CYS A 681 4.56 -13.89 20.45
N PHE A 682 3.46 -14.41 21.01
CA PHE A 682 2.26 -13.62 21.25
C PHE A 682 2.51 -12.57 22.33
N VAL A 683 1.99 -11.36 22.14
CA VAL A 683 2.13 -10.24 23.09
C VAL A 683 1.14 -10.42 24.25
N PHE A 684 1.54 -10.15 25.49
CA PHE A 684 0.64 -10.24 26.64
C PHE A 684 -0.41 -9.12 26.59
N LYS A 685 -1.63 -9.42 26.12
CA LYS A 685 -2.66 -8.41 25.89
C LYS A 685 -3.61 -8.22 27.08
N GLY A 686 -3.61 -7.02 27.66
CA GLY A 686 -4.84 -6.38 28.12
C GLY A 686 -5.53 -6.88 29.39
N ALA A 687 -4.89 -7.67 30.26
CA ALA A 687 -5.50 -8.09 31.54
C ALA A 687 -4.86 -7.47 32.79
N TYR A 688 -3.54 -7.29 32.79
CA TYR A 688 -2.79 -6.93 33.99
C TYR A 688 -2.47 -5.43 34.09
N LEU A 689 -2.08 -5.03 35.30
CA LEU A 689 -1.90 -3.64 35.74
C LEU A 689 -0.60 -3.46 36.54
N ALA A 690 0.45 -4.22 36.22
CA ALA A 690 1.63 -4.33 37.08
C ALA A 690 2.25 -2.98 37.45
N GLY A 691 2.41 -2.07 36.48
CA GLY A 691 2.95 -0.72 36.66
C GLY A 691 1.90 0.37 36.89
N PHE A 692 0.67 0.04 37.29
CA PHE A 692 -0.43 0.98 37.55
C PHE A 692 -0.78 1.06 39.04
N CYS A 693 -1.45 2.13 39.46
CA CYS A 693 -2.01 2.28 40.81
C CYS A 693 -3.53 2.31 40.75
N ASP A 694 -4.16 1.75 41.78
CA ASP A 694 -5.62 1.70 41.88
C ASP A 694 -6.23 3.11 42.12
N GLY A 695 -7.46 3.32 41.63
CA GLY A 695 -8.28 4.49 41.97
C GLY A 695 -7.98 5.82 41.27
N HIS A 696 -6.86 6.02 40.56
CA HIS A 696 -6.61 7.25 39.79
C HIS A 696 -5.77 7.04 38.53
N PHE A 697 -6.42 7.09 37.36
CA PHE A 697 -5.79 7.18 36.01
C PHE A 697 -5.02 8.50 35.76
N ARG A 698 -4.61 9.21 36.81
CA ARG A 698 -3.93 10.51 36.72
C ARG A 698 -2.43 10.37 36.46
N TYR A 699 -1.88 9.17 36.63
CA TYR A 699 -0.44 8.95 36.65
C TYR A 699 0.00 7.84 35.67
N PHE A 700 0.57 8.29 34.55
CA PHE A 700 0.99 7.48 33.42
C PHE A 700 2.52 7.35 33.35
N ALA A 701 3.07 6.72 32.31
CA ALA A 701 4.51 6.51 32.15
C ALA A 701 5.33 7.78 32.47
N GLU A 702 6.33 7.61 33.33
CA GLU A 702 7.21 8.69 33.79
C GLU A 702 8.50 8.64 32.96
N LEU A 703 8.45 9.29 31.79
CA LEU A 703 9.59 9.46 30.90
C LEU A 703 10.43 10.65 31.35
N HIS A 704 11.75 10.49 31.40
CA HIS A 704 12.65 11.61 31.68
C HIS A 704 12.95 12.47 30.44
N ASP A 705 12.75 11.92 29.24
CA ASP A 705 13.05 12.58 27.96
C ASP A 705 11.89 13.46 27.46
N ILE A 706 11.23 14.25 28.32
CA ILE A 706 10.09 15.09 27.92
C ILE A 706 10.63 16.44 27.40
N PRO A 707 10.20 16.94 26.22
CA PRO A 707 10.69 18.19 25.61
C PRO A 707 10.52 19.47 26.44
N VAL A 708 9.88 19.39 27.61
CA VAL A 708 9.65 20.49 28.54
C VAL A 708 10.80 20.64 29.55
N ARG A 709 11.67 19.63 29.68
CA ARG A 709 12.94 19.75 30.38
C ARG A 709 14.01 20.23 29.39
N ASP A 710 14.84 21.18 29.80
CA ASP A 710 15.91 21.79 28.97
C ASP A 710 17.05 20.83 28.59
N ASP A 711 16.95 19.54 28.93
CA ASP A 711 17.95 18.53 28.60
C ASP A 711 17.79 18.03 27.15
N PRO A 712 18.87 17.95 26.35
CA PRO A 712 18.80 17.44 24.99
C PRO A 712 18.41 15.95 24.98
N VAL A 713 17.28 15.64 24.34
CA VAL A 713 16.79 14.25 24.18
C VAL A 713 17.83 13.44 23.40
N GLN A 714 18.43 12.45 24.07
CA GLN A 714 19.33 11.50 23.41
C GLN A 714 18.50 10.52 22.56
N PRO A 715 18.67 10.49 21.22
CA PRO A 715 17.75 9.78 20.34
C PRO A 715 17.78 8.24 20.51
N ARG A 716 18.86 7.68 21.04
CA ARG A 716 19.01 6.22 21.23
C ARG A 716 18.80 5.74 22.68
N VAL A 717 18.76 6.65 23.66
CA VAL A 717 18.55 6.28 25.07
C VAL A 717 17.09 6.51 25.47
N LEU A 718 16.55 5.63 26.28
CA LEU A 718 15.23 5.76 26.88
C LEU A 718 15.30 5.67 28.40
N SER A 719 14.90 6.73 29.09
CA SER A 719 14.94 6.81 30.56
C SER A 719 13.55 6.75 31.17
N LEU A 720 13.29 5.74 31.98
CA LEU A 720 11.99 5.44 32.60
C LEU A 720 12.10 5.17 34.10
N ASP A 721 11.12 5.65 34.86
CA ASP A 721 10.99 5.25 36.26
C ASP A 721 10.29 3.90 36.44
N GLY A 722 10.74 3.19 37.46
CA GLY A 722 10.14 1.93 37.89
C GLY A 722 10.68 1.47 39.23
N TYR A 723 10.62 0.17 39.47
CA TYR A 723 11.28 -0.47 40.61
C TYR A 723 11.77 -1.87 40.26
N HIS A 724 12.81 -2.30 40.98
CA HIS A 724 13.36 -3.65 40.88
C HIS A 724 12.50 -4.63 41.71
N VAL A 725 12.15 -5.77 41.12
CA VAL A 725 11.34 -6.82 41.76
C VAL A 725 12.24 -7.92 42.31
N ASP A 726 13.07 -8.51 41.46
CA ASP A 726 13.94 -9.64 41.79
C ASP A 726 14.96 -9.90 40.67
N VAL A 727 15.86 -10.86 40.87
CA VAL A 727 16.85 -11.30 39.88
C VAL A 727 16.51 -12.72 39.41
N VAL A 728 16.55 -12.95 38.09
CA VAL A 728 16.40 -14.28 37.49
C VAL A 728 17.54 -15.19 37.97
N GLN A 729 17.21 -16.34 38.56
CA GLN A 729 18.17 -17.31 39.08
C GLN A 729 18.32 -18.52 38.16
N LYS A 730 17.21 -19.05 37.66
CA LYS A 730 17.16 -20.20 36.75
C LYS A 730 16.19 -19.93 35.61
N THR A 731 16.45 -20.52 34.45
CA THR A 731 15.62 -20.45 33.25
C THR A 731 15.53 -21.83 32.62
N SER A 732 14.36 -22.20 32.10
CA SER A 732 14.21 -23.38 31.24
C SER A 732 14.83 -23.13 29.86
N GLU A 733 14.91 -24.17 29.05
CA GLU A 733 15.01 -24.06 27.60
C GLU A 733 13.80 -23.34 27.01
N THR A 734 13.96 -22.83 25.79
CA THR A 734 12.88 -22.16 25.07
C THR A 734 11.82 -23.19 24.69
N PHE A 735 10.56 -22.92 24.96
CA PHE A 735 9.48 -23.74 24.46
C PHE A 735 9.41 -23.68 22.93
N ASP A 736 9.53 -24.83 22.30
CA ASP A 736 9.20 -25.08 20.90
C ASP A 736 8.12 -26.16 20.86
N PHE A 737 6.87 -25.73 20.78
CA PHE A 737 5.76 -26.67 20.73
C PHE A 737 5.62 -27.18 19.29
N GLY A 738 6.20 -28.36 19.04
CA GLY A 738 5.92 -29.12 17.82
C GLY A 738 4.42 -29.44 17.65
N TRP A 739 4.06 -30.00 16.50
CA TRP A 739 2.66 -30.31 16.19
C TRP A 739 2.08 -31.37 17.15
N GLY A 740 0.95 -31.06 17.80
CA GLY A 740 0.15 -31.99 18.59
C GLY A 740 0.19 -31.80 20.13
N SER A 741 -0.83 -32.33 20.81
CA SER A 741 -1.01 -32.25 22.27
C SER A 741 0.11 -32.94 23.07
N ARG A 742 0.64 -34.06 22.56
CA ARG A 742 1.72 -34.84 23.18
C ARG A 742 3.04 -34.04 23.26
N ALA A 743 3.37 -33.30 22.21
CA ALA A 743 4.54 -32.42 22.19
C ALA A 743 4.39 -31.28 23.22
N THR A 744 3.16 -30.77 23.38
CA THR A 744 2.85 -29.74 24.38
C THR A 744 3.12 -30.21 25.80
N ALA A 745 2.60 -31.39 26.16
CA ALA A 745 2.82 -31.94 27.51
C ALA A 745 4.29 -32.25 27.78
N SER A 746 5.00 -32.89 26.85
CA SER A 746 6.43 -33.22 27.01
C SER A 746 7.25 -31.98 27.32
N ALA A 747 7.12 -30.93 26.51
CA ALA A 747 7.90 -29.71 26.69
C ALA A 747 7.65 -29.06 28.07
N ILE A 748 6.40 -29.08 28.55
CA ILE A 748 6.03 -28.56 29.89
C ILE A 748 6.72 -29.38 31.01
N LEU A 749 6.77 -30.71 30.89
CA LEU A 749 7.43 -31.57 31.86
C LEU A 749 8.97 -31.40 31.82
N ASP A 750 9.55 -31.31 30.64
CA ASP A 750 10.99 -31.08 30.47
C ASP A 750 11.42 -29.75 31.10
N ALA A 751 10.62 -28.68 30.89
CA ALA A 751 10.85 -27.39 31.53
C ALA A 751 10.73 -27.43 33.05
N TRP A 752 9.82 -28.26 33.59
CA TRP A 752 9.72 -28.48 35.03
C TRP A 752 10.98 -29.14 35.59
N ASP A 753 11.43 -30.25 34.99
CA ASP A 753 12.59 -31.02 35.46
C ASP A 753 13.89 -30.20 35.43
N GLN A 754 14.03 -29.29 34.46
CA GLN A 754 15.15 -28.36 34.36
C GLN A 754 15.20 -27.34 35.53
N LEU A 755 14.03 -26.91 36.02
CA LEU A 755 13.91 -25.86 37.03
C LEU A 755 13.89 -26.43 38.45
N PHE A 756 13.15 -27.53 38.63
CA PHE A 756 12.80 -28.12 39.90
C PHE A 756 13.37 -29.55 39.97
N GLY A 757 14.25 -29.81 40.94
CA GLY A 757 14.87 -31.12 41.13
C GLY A 757 13.95 -32.18 41.76
N VAL A 758 12.64 -32.09 41.49
CA VAL A 758 11.59 -32.97 42.02
C VAL A 758 10.65 -33.33 40.88
N SER A 759 10.10 -34.55 40.87
CA SER A 759 9.12 -34.93 39.84
C SER A 759 7.79 -34.18 40.02
N ILE A 760 7.16 -33.77 38.92
CA ILE A 760 5.81 -33.19 38.93
C ILE A 760 4.72 -34.27 39.10
N ALA A 761 5.03 -35.52 38.77
CA ALA A 761 4.14 -36.68 38.85
C ALA A 761 4.77 -37.84 39.68
N PRO A 762 4.07 -38.39 40.70
CA PRO A 762 2.80 -37.93 41.26
C PRO A 762 2.92 -36.51 41.84
N ARG A 763 1.79 -35.78 41.95
CA ARG A 763 1.72 -34.35 42.34
C ARG A 763 2.81 -33.96 43.34
N CYS A 764 3.61 -32.93 43.02
CA CYS A 764 4.83 -32.60 43.77
C CYS A 764 4.61 -32.24 45.25
N GLY A 765 3.41 -31.73 45.59
CA GLY A 765 2.99 -31.41 46.96
C GLY A 765 3.75 -30.27 47.65
N GLN A 766 4.64 -29.55 46.95
CA GLN A 766 5.36 -28.41 47.51
C GLN A 766 4.50 -27.15 47.47
N ASN A 767 4.60 -26.31 48.50
CA ASN A 767 3.89 -25.04 48.57
C ASN A 767 4.68 -23.93 47.86
N TYR A 768 3.96 -23.07 47.16
CA TYR A 768 4.42 -21.82 46.59
C TYR A 768 4.27 -20.66 47.59
N ARG A 769 4.81 -19.49 47.23
CA ARG A 769 4.94 -18.32 48.11
C ARG A 769 3.61 -17.77 48.64
N ASP A 770 2.54 -17.92 47.88
CA ASP A 770 1.18 -17.48 48.23
C ASP A 770 0.37 -18.56 48.99
N GLY A 771 0.96 -19.73 49.26
CA GLY A 771 0.31 -20.87 49.89
C GLY A 771 -0.37 -21.85 48.92
N SER A 772 -0.41 -21.55 47.62
CA SER A 772 -0.85 -22.49 46.59
C SER A 772 0.20 -23.60 46.34
N LEU A 773 -0.11 -24.62 45.54
CA LEU A 773 0.86 -25.65 45.19
C LEU A 773 1.82 -25.16 44.08
N LEU A 774 3.09 -25.53 44.17
CA LEU A 774 4.15 -25.13 43.24
C LEU A 774 3.88 -25.62 41.81
N ASP A 775 3.33 -26.82 41.66
CA ASP A 775 2.93 -27.36 40.34
C ASP A 775 1.81 -26.53 39.69
N VAL A 776 0.82 -26.09 40.48
CA VAL A 776 -0.23 -25.18 40.03
C VAL A 776 0.35 -23.82 39.65
N ALA A 777 1.23 -23.26 40.49
CA ALA A 777 1.90 -21.98 40.20
C ALA A 777 2.71 -22.05 38.90
N PHE A 778 3.42 -23.15 38.66
CA PHE A 778 4.13 -23.38 37.41
C PHE A 778 3.18 -23.43 36.20
N CYS A 779 2.07 -24.16 36.28
CA CYS A 779 1.06 -24.19 35.22
C CYS A 779 0.42 -22.81 34.98
N LYS A 780 0.18 -22.02 36.04
CA LYS A 780 -0.25 -20.61 35.92
C LYS A 780 0.79 -19.79 35.15
N ALA A 781 2.09 -19.98 35.39
CA ALA A 781 3.14 -19.31 34.63
C ALA A 781 3.09 -19.69 33.14
N VAL A 782 2.92 -20.98 32.80
CA VAL A 782 2.81 -21.47 31.42
C VAL A 782 1.58 -20.87 30.70
N LEU A 783 0.48 -20.62 31.40
CA LEU A 783 -0.68 -19.95 30.83
C LEU A 783 -0.55 -18.42 30.78
N ALA A 784 0.49 -17.83 31.37
CA ALA A 784 0.53 -16.41 31.69
C ALA A 784 -0.72 -15.95 32.48
N GLY A 785 -1.18 -16.82 33.38
CA GLY A 785 -2.40 -16.68 34.17
C GLY A 785 -3.66 -16.64 33.31
N VAL A 786 -4.48 -15.62 33.55
CA VAL A 786 -5.81 -15.43 32.93
C VAL A 786 -5.73 -15.32 31.40
N LEU A 787 -4.65 -14.76 30.88
CA LEU A 787 -4.46 -14.56 29.43
C LEU A 787 -4.58 -15.88 28.65
N GLY A 788 -3.93 -16.94 29.14
CA GLY A 788 -3.98 -18.28 28.57
C GLY A 788 -5.37 -18.89 28.60
N SER A 789 -6.14 -18.65 29.66
CA SER A 789 -7.52 -19.14 29.73
C SER A 789 -8.42 -18.47 28.69
N ILE A 790 -8.35 -17.13 28.59
CA ILE A 790 -9.16 -16.35 27.64
C ILE A 790 -8.89 -16.81 26.21
N ILE A 791 -7.62 -16.90 25.81
CA ILE A 791 -7.28 -17.28 24.43
C ILE A 791 -7.62 -18.75 24.15
N GLY A 792 -7.44 -19.64 25.13
CA GLY A 792 -7.82 -21.04 25.03
C GLY A 792 -9.32 -21.20 24.76
N HIS A 793 -10.16 -20.44 25.47
CA HIS A 793 -11.61 -20.42 25.25
C HIS A 793 -11.98 -19.81 23.90
N SER A 794 -11.39 -18.66 23.54
CA SER A 794 -11.63 -18.04 22.23
C SER A 794 -11.27 -18.99 21.08
N HIS A 795 -10.25 -19.83 21.26
CA HIS A 795 -9.87 -20.84 20.28
C HIS A 795 -10.96 -21.92 20.11
N LEU A 796 -11.49 -22.46 21.21
CA LEU A 796 -12.60 -23.42 21.16
C LEU A 796 -13.85 -22.81 20.53
N LEU A 797 -14.18 -21.56 20.89
CA LEU A 797 -15.30 -20.83 20.30
C LEU A 797 -15.08 -20.61 18.80
N THR A 798 -13.86 -20.30 18.38
CA THR A 798 -13.50 -20.16 16.95
C THR A 798 -13.72 -21.47 16.21
N GLN A 799 -13.27 -22.60 16.77
CA GLN A 799 -13.49 -23.93 16.19
C GLN A 799 -14.99 -24.30 16.15
N LYS A 800 -15.74 -23.97 17.19
CA LYS A 800 -17.17 -24.28 17.31
C LYS A 800 -18.07 -23.34 16.49
N HIS A 801 -17.70 -22.07 16.29
CA HIS A 801 -18.57 -21.00 15.74
C HIS A 801 -18.04 -20.31 14.46
N GLY A 802 -16.86 -20.67 13.94
CA GLY A 802 -16.43 -20.30 12.59
C GLY A 802 -15.94 -18.86 12.36
N GLY A 803 -15.43 -18.17 13.40
CA GLY A 803 -14.92 -16.79 13.29
C GLY A 803 -13.40 -16.69 13.20
N LEU A 804 -12.85 -15.79 12.37
CA LEU A 804 -11.41 -15.52 12.29
C LEU A 804 -10.88 -14.55 13.36
N ASN A 805 -11.76 -13.85 14.06
CA ASN A 805 -11.36 -13.04 15.21
C ASN A 805 -11.60 -13.87 16.47
N PRO A 806 -10.60 -14.07 17.34
CA PRO A 806 -10.90 -14.44 18.71
C PRO A 806 -11.82 -13.34 19.22
N LEU A 807 -13.09 -13.68 19.46
CA LEU A 807 -13.94 -12.89 20.32
C LEU A 807 -13.13 -12.76 21.61
N PHE A 808 -12.47 -11.62 21.80
CA PHE A 808 -12.03 -11.21 23.12
C PHE A 808 -13.33 -10.96 23.87
N ASP A 809 -13.85 -12.05 24.40
CA ASP A 809 -15.01 -12.08 25.25
C ASP A 809 -14.81 -11.07 26.37
N ASP A 810 -15.90 -10.50 26.82
CA ASP A 810 -15.97 -9.49 27.86
C ASP A 810 -15.59 -10.06 29.25
N ARG A 811 -14.99 -11.26 29.28
CA ARG A 811 -14.45 -11.98 30.46
C ARG A 811 -13.42 -11.17 31.22
N THR A 812 -12.76 -10.19 30.59
CA THR A 812 -11.90 -9.24 31.30
C THR A 812 -12.67 -8.35 32.29
N ARG A 813 -14.01 -8.30 32.22
CA ARG A 813 -14.87 -7.64 33.22
C ARG A 813 -15.22 -8.52 34.41
N ARG A 814 -14.90 -9.81 34.39
CA ARG A 814 -15.09 -10.69 35.55
C ARG A 814 -14.12 -10.29 36.66
N PRO A 815 -14.50 -10.48 37.94
CA PRO A 815 -13.60 -10.22 39.05
C PRO A 815 -12.33 -11.09 38.94
N PRO A 816 -11.14 -10.56 39.27
CA PRO A 816 -9.87 -11.29 39.18
C PRO A 816 -9.89 -12.65 39.89
N GLU A 817 -10.63 -12.78 40.99
CA GLU A 817 -10.75 -14.00 41.78
C GLU A 817 -11.41 -15.15 40.98
N GLU A 818 -12.50 -14.87 40.26
CA GLU A 818 -13.18 -15.88 39.42
C GLU A 818 -12.27 -16.37 38.29
N LEU A 819 -11.49 -15.45 37.71
CA LEU A 819 -10.58 -15.77 36.61
C LEU A 819 -9.37 -16.58 37.11
N ASP A 820 -8.87 -16.31 38.31
CA ASP A 820 -7.80 -17.12 38.91
C ASP A 820 -8.28 -18.54 39.26
N GLU A 821 -9.50 -18.69 39.75
CA GLU A 821 -10.12 -20.00 39.99
C GLU A 821 -10.25 -20.82 38.71
N GLU A 822 -10.67 -20.19 37.61
CA GLU A 822 -10.76 -20.83 36.30
C GLU A 822 -9.38 -21.34 35.81
N VAL A 823 -8.34 -20.51 35.93
CA VAL A 823 -6.97 -20.89 35.56
C VAL A 823 -6.46 -22.03 36.44
N ARG A 824 -6.79 -22.01 37.73
CA ARG A 824 -6.43 -23.08 38.67
C ARG A 824 -7.11 -24.40 38.29
N ASP A 825 -8.40 -24.38 37.97
CA ASP A 825 -9.15 -25.57 37.54
C ASP A 825 -8.58 -26.18 36.24
N LEU A 826 -8.18 -25.35 35.27
CA LEU A 826 -7.48 -25.80 34.06
C LEU A 826 -6.14 -26.49 34.40
N ALA A 827 -5.33 -25.86 35.26
CA ALA A 827 -4.05 -26.40 35.69
C ALA A 827 -4.19 -27.73 36.45
N GLU A 828 -5.12 -27.80 37.39
CA GLU A 828 -5.41 -29.02 38.16
C GLU A 828 -5.91 -30.16 37.26
N THR A 829 -6.75 -29.85 36.26
CA THR A 829 -7.22 -30.84 35.27
C THR A 829 -6.06 -31.40 34.44
N PHE A 830 -5.16 -30.54 33.96
CA PHE A 830 -3.96 -30.97 33.23
C PHE A 830 -3.03 -31.83 34.09
N LEU A 831 -2.74 -31.40 35.32
CA LEU A 831 -1.86 -32.13 36.23
C LEU A 831 -2.45 -33.50 36.62
N THR A 832 -3.77 -33.59 36.79
CA THR A 832 -4.48 -34.85 37.06
C THR A 832 -4.37 -35.80 35.86
N GLN A 833 -4.51 -35.28 34.63
CA GLN A 833 -4.31 -36.09 33.42
C GLN A 833 -2.90 -36.67 33.35
N VAL A 834 -1.87 -35.86 33.62
CA VAL A 834 -0.47 -36.31 33.61
C VAL A 834 -0.23 -37.36 34.70
N ALA A 835 -0.78 -37.15 35.90
CA ALA A 835 -0.59 -38.07 37.03
C ALA A 835 -1.31 -39.42 36.86
N GLU A 836 -2.52 -39.43 36.28
CA GLU A 836 -3.33 -40.64 36.11
C GLU A 836 -2.94 -41.46 34.87
N PHE A 837 -2.62 -40.79 33.75
CA PHE A 837 -2.53 -41.44 32.43
C PHE A 837 -1.18 -41.23 31.72
N GLY A 838 -0.27 -40.40 32.25
CA GLY A 838 1.00 -40.07 31.59
C GLY A 838 0.83 -39.15 30.36
N LEU A 839 1.73 -39.30 29.38
CA LEU A 839 1.85 -38.40 28.21
C LEU A 839 0.85 -38.55 27.03
N PRO A 840 0.04 -39.63 26.84
CA PRO A 840 -0.84 -39.70 25.67
C PRO A 840 -2.10 -38.86 25.88
N LEU A 841 -2.15 -37.70 25.22
CA LEU A 841 -3.31 -36.82 25.03
C LEU A 841 -3.97 -37.05 23.65
N THR A 842 -4.13 -38.31 23.22
CA THR A 842 -4.95 -38.61 22.04
C THR A 842 -6.39 -38.79 22.49
N ALA A 843 -7.22 -37.85 22.07
CA ALA A 843 -8.63 -37.65 22.38
C ALA A 843 -9.58 -38.72 21.81
N ASP A 844 -9.13 -39.96 21.57
CA ASP A 844 -9.99 -41.01 21.06
C ASP A 844 -10.27 -42.06 22.14
N GLY A 845 -11.36 -41.80 22.87
CA GLY A 845 -12.00 -42.75 23.77
C GLY A 845 -11.61 -42.58 25.24
N PHE A 846 -12.64 -42.57 26.10
CA PHE A 846 -12.58 -42.73 27.58
C PHE A 846 -12.59 -41.47 28.49
N GLY A 847 -12.98 -40.29 28.02
CA GLY A 847 -13.12 -39.09 28.87
C GLY A 847 -14.53 -38.51 29.00
N HIS A 848 -14.92 -38.03 30.19
CA HIS A 848 -16.09 -37.15 30.38
C HIS A 848 -15.96 -35.90 29.47
N PRO A 849 -17.02 -35.46 28.76
CA PRO A 849 -16.92 -34.38 27.76
C PRO A 849 -16.37 -33.05 28.30
N GLY A 850 -16.62 -32.72 29.58
CA GLY A 850 -16.09 -31.51 30.20
C GLY A 850 -14.59 -31.54 30.52
N ARG A 851 -13.97 -32.72 30.65
CA ARG A 851 -12.52 -32.85 30.92
C ARG A 851 -11.71 -32.58 29.65
N GLU A 852 -12.18 -33.10 28.52
CA GLU A 852 -11.52 -32.92 27.22
C GLU A 852 -11.48 -31.45 26.80
N GLU A 853 -12.59 -30.74 26.94
CA GLU A 853 -12.67 -29.30 26.62
C GLU A 853 -11.67 -28.47 27.43
N LYS A 854 -11.52 -28.75 28.72
CA LYS A 854 -10.53 -28.08 29.58
C LYS A 854 -9.09 -28.38 29.16
N LEU A 855 -8.77 -29.62 28.78
CA LEU A 855 -7.43 -29.99 28.31
C LEU A 855 -7.09 -29.31 26.98
N GLN A 856 -8.06 -29.21 26.07
CA GLN A 856 -7.90 -28.47 24.82
C GLN A 856 -7.71 -26.97 25.07
N THR A 857 -8.48 -26.39 26.00
CA THR A 857 -8.35 -24.99 26.44
C THR A 857 -6.95 -24.72 27.00
N PHE A 858 -6.50 -25.53 27.95
CA PHE A 858 -5.17 -25.42 28.56
C PHE A 858 -4.08 -25.54 27.49
N GLY A 859 -4.16 -26.56 26.63
CA GLY A 859 -3.18 -26.78 25.57
C GLY A 859 -3.11 -25.62 24.57
N ALA A 860 -4.25 -25.07 24.16
CA ALA A 860 -4.30 -23.91 23.28
C ALA A 860 -3.75 -22.64 23.93
N GLY A 861 -4.09 -22.39 25.20
CA GLY A 861 -3.55 -21.29 25.99
C GLY A 861 -2.03 -21.36 26.15
N ALA A 862 -1.53 -22.53 26.55
CA ALA A 862 -0.10 -22.81 26.71
C ALA A 862 0.65 -22.60 25.39
N ARG A 863 0.20 -23.23 24.29
CA ARG A 863 0.84 -23.05 22.97
C ARG A 863 0.83 -21.60 22.49
N THR A 864 -0.17 -20.81 22.85
CA THR A 864 -0.24 -19.42 22.39
C THR A 864 0.71 -18.49 23.15
N TYR A 865 0.70 -18.53 24.49
CA TYR A 865 1.48 -17.60 25.29
C TYR A 865 2.87 -18.08 25.66
N SER A 866 3.09 -19.40 25.76
CA SER A 866 4.39 -19.96 26.13
C SER A 866 5.33 -20.22 24.95
N ASN A 867 4.83 -20.30 23.71
CA ASN A 867 5.69 -20.60 22.57
C ASN A 867 6.77 -19.52 22.37
N ASN A 868 8.01 -19.95 22.06
CA ASN A 868 9.18 -19.07 21.97
C ASN A 868 9.44 -18.24 23.25
N ARG A 869 9.12 -18.79 24.42
CA ARG A 869 9.42 -18.21 25.74
C ARG A 869 10.11 -19.22 26.65
N ARG A 870 10.67 -18.71 27.75
CA ARG A 870 11.28 -19.53 28.82
C ARG A 870 10.53 -19.31 30.13
N VAL A 871 10.34 -20.39 30.88
CA VAL A 871 9.92 -20.30 32.29
C VAL A 871 11.16 -19.99 33.13
N PHE A 872 11.00 -19.20 34.18
CA PHE A 872 12.09 -18.83 35.06
C PHE A 872 11.71 -18.88 36.53
N VAL A 873 12.74 -18.99 37.36
CA VAL A 873 12.66 -18.87 38.82
C VAL A 873 13.60 -17.75 39.25
N THR A 874 13.09 -16.83 40.05
CA THR A 874 13.85 -15.72 40.63
C THR A 874 14.56 -16.13 41.93
N ARG A 875 15.51 -15.31 42.42
CA ARG A 875 16.19 -15.57 43.70
C ARG A 875 15.26 -15.56 44.90
N GLY A 876 14.21 -14.74 44.86
CA GLY A 876 13.13 -14.78 45.83
C GLY A 876 12.18 -15.97 45.64
N GLY A 877 12.42 -16.89 44.70
CA GLY A 877 11.60 -18.08 44.49
C GLY A 877 10.26 -17.80 43.80
N ARG A 878 10.08 -16.65 43.13
CA ARG A 878 8.93 -16.41 42.25
C ARG A 878 9.12 -17.17 40.94
N VAL A 879 8.03 -17.75 40.43
CA VAL A 879 7.99 -18.41 39.12
C VAL A 879 7.34 -17.48 38.10
N GLY A 880 7.83 -17.49 36.86
CA GLY A 880 7.29 -16.66 35.79
C GLY A 880 7.64 -17.18 34.40
N ILE A 881 7.18 -16.49 33.36
CA ILE A 881 7.50 -16.77 31.97
C ILE A 881 7.87 -15.47 31.23
N GLY A 882 8.86 -15.50 30.34
CA GLY A 882 9.26 -14.31 29.59
C GLY A 882 10.08 -14.60 28.34
N SER A 883 10.75 -13.57 27.83
CA SER A 883 11.52 -13.59 26.57
C SER A 883 12.46 -14.80 26.44
N LYS A 884 12.54 -15.42 25.25
CA LYS A 884 13.51 -16.50 24.97
C LYS A 884 14.97 -16.09 25.15
N MET A 885 15.25 -14.78 25.14
CA MET A 885 16.60 -14.23 25.29
C MET A 885 16.98 -13.97 26.74
N MET A 886 16.10 -14.21 27.72
CA MET A 886 16.42 -14.04 29.13
C MET A 886 17.49 -15.04 29.59
N GLN A 887 18.27 -14.64 30.59
CA GLN A 887 19.28 -15.49 31.20
C GLN A 887 19.38 -15.27 32.72
N PRO A 888 19.98 -16.22 33.46
CA PRO A 888 20.32 -16.00 34.87
C PRO A 888 21.13 -14.72 35.09
N GLY A 889 20.71 -13.91 36.05
CA GLY A 889 21.31 -12.62 36.35
C GLY A 889 20.63 -11.42 35.69
N ASP A 890 19.65 -11.63 34.81
CA ASP A 890 18.77 -10.55 34.36
C ASP A 890 17.84 -10.10 35.51
N ASP A 891 17.47 -8.82 35.52
CA ASP A 891 16.57 -8.22 36.50
C ASP A 891 15.12 -8.31 36.04
N VAL A 892 14.22 -8.68 36.96
CA VAL A 892 12.78 -8.52 36.80
C VAL A 892 12.41 -7.14 37.35
N VAL A 893 11.86 -6.29 36.49
CA VAL A 893 11.55 -4.90 36.81
C VAL A 893 10.11 -4.57 36.45
N VAL A 894 9.52 -3.61 37.15
CA VAL A 894 8.25 -3.01 36.76
C VAL A 894 8.49 -1.56 36.41
N LEU A 895 8.10 -1.18 35.20
CA LEU A 895 8.17 0.20 34.70
C LEU A 895 6.80 0.85 34.87
N PHE A 896 6.77 2.08 35.38
CA PHE A 896 5.49 2.76 35.60
C PHE A 896 4.76 3.02 34.28
N GLY A 897 3.46 2.72 34.24
CA GLY A 897 2.64 2.76 33.03
C GLY A 897 2.74 1.52 32.13
N GLY A 898 3.52 0.50 32.51
CA GLY A 898 3.53 -0.82 31.87
C GLY A 898 2.49 -1.76 32.46
N ARG A 899 1.79 -2.52 31.62
CA ARG A 899 0.80 -3.53 32.07
C ARG A 899 1.48 -4.80 32.59
N MET A 900 2.66 -5.09 32.07
CA MET A 900 3.46 -6.25 32.40
C MET A 900 4.76 -5.82 33.10
N PRO A 901 5.32 -6.68 33.96
CA PRO A 901 6.75 -6.62 34.30
C PRO A 901 7.63 -6.86 33.07
N PHE A 902 8.87 -6.40 33.12
CA PHE A 902 9.88 -6.54 32.07
C PHE A 902 11.15 -7.20 32.59
N ILE A 903 11.85 -7.86 31.68
CA ILE A 903 13.20 -8.36 31.89
C ILE A 903 14.18 -7.30 31.41
N ALA A 904 15.02 -6.81 32.32
CA ALA A 904 16.06 -5.84 32.05
C ALA A 904 17.43 -6.44 32.33
N ARG A 905 18.36 -6.34 31.38
CA ARG A 905 19.71 -6.85 31.53
C ARG A 905 20.64 -5.74 32.00
N PRO A 906 21.18 -5.79 33.22
CA PRO A 906 22.07 -4.75 33.73
C PRO A 906 23.43 -4.75 33.00
N ARG A 907 23.92 -3.55 32.66
CA ARG A 907 25.19 -3.27 31.98
C ARG A 907 25.98 -2.16 32.71
N GLY A 908 27.22 -1.95 32.25
CA GLY A 908 28.15 -0.97 32.81
C GLY A 908 28.97 -1.46 34.00
N LEU A 909 30.01 -0.71 34.35
CA LEU A 909 30.79 -0.86 35.58
C LEU A 909 30.74 0.47 36.36
N PRO A 910 30.12 0.52 37.55
CA PRO A 910 29.50 -0.59 38.28
C PRO A 910 28.22 -1.12 37.60
N ARG A 911 27.92 -2.41 37.82
CA ARG A 911 26.75 -3.10 37.24
C ARG A 911 25.46 -2.38 37.63
N GLY A 912 24.61 -2.11 36.65
CA GLY A 912 23.33 -1.42 36.88
C GLY A 912 23.42 0.10 36.74
N GLN A 913 24.34 0.59 35.90
CA GLN A 913 24.33 1.99 35.46
C GLN A 913 23.39 2.19 34.27
N HIS A 914 23.33 1.20 33.38
CA HIS A 914 22.46 1.18 32.20
C HIS A 914 21.90 -0.23 32.00
N TRP A 915 20.82 -0.37 31.22
CA TRP A 915 20.16 -1.66 30.98
C TRP A 915 19.87 -1.88 29.49
N HIS A 916 19.80 -3.15 29.09
CA HIS A 916 19.12 -3.53 27.85
C HIS A 916 17.73 -4.09 28.17
N LEU A 917 16.70 -3.66 27.45
CA LEU A 917 15.36 -4.21 27.57
C LEU A 917 15.29 -5.54 26.81
N VAL A 918 15.07 -6.65 27.52
CA VAL A 918 15.07 -8.00 26.93
C VAL A 918 13.67 -8.42 26.45
N GLY A 919 12.63 -7.91 27.09
CA GLY A 919 11.22 -8.12 26.72
C GLY A 919 10.30 -8.22 27.95
N SER A 920 9.00 -8.29 27.71
CA SER A 920 8.01 -8.44 28.78
C SER A 920 7.94 -9.86 29.35
N CYS A 921 7.53 -9.97 30.62
CA CYS A 921 7.35 -11.23 31.32
C CYS A 921 6.07 -11.22 32.17
N TYR A 922 5.59 -12.42 32.47
CA TYR A 922 4.55 -12.67 33.47
C TYR A 922 5.19 -13.30 34.71
N VAL A 923 4.71 -12.94 35.90
CA VAL A 923 5.17 -13.48 37.18
C VAL A 923 3.95 -13.92 37.97
N VAL A 924 4.02 -15.09 38.59
CA VAL A 924 2.95 -15.62 39.45
C VAL A 924 3.03 -14.91 40.81
N ASP A 925 2.45 -13.71 40.88
CA ASP A 925 2.38 -12.86 42.07
C ASP A 925 1.25 -11.84 41.86
N ASP A 926 0.08 -12.08 42.46
CA ASP A 926 -1.12 -11.25 42.24
C ASP A 926 -0.96 -9.82 42.76
N GLU A 927 -0.22 -9.63 43.85
CA GLU A 927 0.07 -8.27 44.33
C GLU A 927 0.90 -7.49 43.31
N LEU A 928 1.82 -8.17 42.61
CA LEU A 928 2.61 -7.58 41.55
C LEU A 928 1.75 -7.33 40.30
N MET A 929 1.07 -8.35 39.78
CA MET A 929 0.40 -8.29 38.48
C MET A 929 -0.81 -7.34 38.47
N TRP A 930 -1.46 -7.15 39.62
CA TRP A 930 -2.58 -6.22 39.78
C TRP A 930 -2.19 -4.86 40.37
N GLY A 931 -0.90 -4.52 40.39
CA GLY A 931 -0.43 -3.17 40.71
C GLY A 931 -0.45 -2.79 42.21
N LYS A 932 -0.80 -3.70 43.11
CA LYS A 932 -0.81 -3.45 44.57
C LYS A 932 0.60 -3.10 45.08
N ILE A 933 1.64 -3.73 44.55
CA ILE A 933 3.04 -3.38 44.88
C ILE A 933 3.38 -1.98 44.34
N THR A 934 2.96 -1.64 43.12
CA THR A 934 3.18 -0.30 42.54
C THR A 934 2.52 0.79 43.38
N GLU A 935 1.32 0.55 43.90
CA GLU A 935 0.65 1.48 44.81
C GLU A 935 1.45 1.69 46.11
N LYS A 936 1.97 0.62 46.71
CA LYS A 936 2.83 0.66 47.90
C LYS A 936 4.11 1.49 47.63
N VAL A 937 4.79 1.22 46.50
CA VAL A 937 5.99 1.97 46.06
C VAL A 937 5.69 3.46 45.87
N ARG A 938 4.61 3.80 45.17
CA ARG A 938 4.30 5.21 44.86
C ARG A 938 3.74 6.00 46.03
N SER A 939 3.05 5.33 46.96
CA SER A 939 2.58 5.97 48.19
C SER A 939 3.68 6.13 49.25
N ASN A 940 4.90 5.62 49.00
CA ASN A 940 5.99 5.51 49.98
C ASN A 940 5.57 4.77 51.26
N ARG A 941 4.55 3.90 51.19
CA ARG A 941 3.99 3.15 52.34
C ARG A 941 4.56 1.73 52.44
N GLY A 942 5.88 1.63 52.31
CA GLY A 942 6.59 0.35 52.17
C GLY A 942 6.62 -0.13 50.72
N GLY A 943 7.64 -0.89 50.34
CA GLY A 943 7.86 -1.33 48.95
C GLY A 943 9.32 -1.16 48.52
N PRO A 944 9.73 -1.76 47.39
CA PRO A 944 11.07 -1.56 46.84
C PRO A 944 11.32 -0.08 46.48
N PRO A 945 12.57 0.40 46.53
CA PRO A 945 12.90 1.76 46.16
C PRO A 945 12.62 2.00 44.68
N ARG A 946 12.21 3.23 44.35
CA ARG A 946 12.11 3.70 42.97
C ARG A 946 13.51 3.77 42.33
N VAL A 947 13.59 3.37 41.07
CA VAL A 947 14.82 3.33 40.26
C VAL A 947 14.53 3.99 38.91
N ILE A 948 15.51 4.74 38.40
CA ILE A 948 15.51 5.24 37.02
C ILE A 948 16.26 4.21 36.18
N PHE A 949 15.59 3.63 35.20
CA PHE A 949 16.15 2.70 34.24
C PHE A 949 16.51 3.43 32.96
N GLU A 950 17.79 3.46 32.62
CA GLU A 950 18.29 3.96 31.33
C GLU A 950 18.50 2.80 30.36
N PHE A 951 17.64 2.69 29.36
CA PHE A 951 17.72 1.69 28.31
C PHE A 951 18.49 2.22 27.10
N HIS A 952 19.51 1.48 26.67
CA HIS A 952 20.34 1.81 25.51
C HIS A 952 20.00 0.97 24.29
#